data_AF-W6UPF1-F1
#
_entry.id   AF-W6UPF1-F1
#
_cell.length_a   1.000
_cell.length_b   1.000
_cell.length_c   1.000
_cell.angle_alpha   90.00
_cell.angle_beta   90.00
_cell.angle_gamma   90.00
#
_symmetry.space_group_name_H-M   'P 1'
#
loop_
_entity.id
_entity.type
_entity.pdbx_description
1 polymer ?
#
loop_
_entity_poly.entity_id
_entity_poly.type
_entity_poly.pdbx_seq_one_letter_code
_entity_poly.pdbx_strand_id
1 'polypeptide(L)'
;MHGRAPLLSIWTGPSLRFDLVFECSTTRARVCRLFFPSHCPVGPVETPVYMPVGTQGTIKGVTVGQLEVIDCRLLLGNAYHLGHRPGPETLTRAGGLHAFMSWPRGILTDSGGFQMVSLSKLSSTDEQGTHFCSPHDASEMLLTPEESVGRIQASIGSDIVMQLDHVLHVKTVGKEVYEATRRSVRWLDRCIEAHKPQLQRQNLFAITQGALYEDLRDECIREMTKRKDKVQGFAVGGLSGGEAKSDFCRTVYQSTGLLPRDRPRYLMGVGFPLDLVVCVALGYDMFDCVYPTRTARFGQALVDWGLVNLRLTDYTYDFRPIEPGCPCPACSGNVSRSWLHAAFGAHQSNAASYVSLHNLTYLLNLMRRIREAILADAFPRFVHEFFRRRCKSSRDSSQDGESHIDVEYEFNEVPSWCVEALKKMKASQRKSTVQHSKSVVESPRQHDRTLDRRHTRSAKQGENGGDKTSIGGSRLLFLGLIAFRLVNALMIQTTFVPDEVWQSVEVAHRWAYGFGTLTWEWTPTVAIRSPLYPLFFAGIYKALAFFGVDSRNAIVLLPRLFHGLLTGVTDYIIYLMAVRLSGKLSARWVLLAEITSWFTAYCAPRSLSNNLEWALHAVAFRYYPWPPSLGLGPASTTAVPFLLHVCLCILLRPTAAILWIPVCLHYLLRIWKEYSFQDFQHTLRLALMIGVPCATVSLGVDRLVFGRWTVNQFNFLLFNFFSNGANFYGVQPWYWYLTSGLPSILILHLPLALIGWLFDVTNGRRWLIKWCSLLKSRPQTREKVVANCLAHKEFRFLFPLFPLFMYYAGRGLFLLHCRLLVILLVAVNFAVAGYTCLVHQQGPDALMSKLARQANAANWADMSPGPSILVLMPCHSTPHLSYLHVNVSLRLLSCDPDLSAWHNTDPRAYVDEADKFYEDPTHWLNSNYPSGHTLPQYIAMFTELTQNADYGQGVTQWLQARNYSTCTEIFHSHVVSHRRHSGHISVCPTHHTPIHSPPESSAPSVPPMTISVPRGVARVFHAPPSGYFSIRVALPYSPSSSRTSCMRA
;
A
#
# COMPACT_ATOMS: atom_id res chain seq x y z
N MET A 1 -28.10 15.28 -38.45
CA MET A 1 -26.90 15.28 -39.34
C MET A 1 -27.06 14.24 -40.46
N HIS A 2 -28.04 14.40 -41.37
CA HIS A 2 -28.52 13.27 -42.19
C HIS A 2 -28.28 13.41 -43.71
N GLY A 3 -27.57 14.44 -44.18
CA GLY A 3 -27.42 14.74 -45.62
C GLY A 3 -26.18 14.18 -46.34
N ARG A 4 -25.20 13.56 -45.64
CA ARG A 4 -24.05 12.92 -46.32
C ARG A 4 -24.34 11.44 -46.60
N ALA A 5 -24.18 11.06 -47.87
CA ALA A 5 -24.02 9.66 -48.28
C ALA A 5 -22.74 9.06 -47.66
N PRO A 6 -22.71 7.75 -47.34
CA PRO A 6 -21.53 7.12 -46.77
C PRO A 6 -20.42 6.91 -47.79
N LEU A 7 -19.17 6.98 -47.33
CA LEU A 7 -17.96 6.61 -48.09
C LEU A 7 -17.90 5.10 -48.41
N LEU A 8 -18.62 4.30 -47.61
CA LEU A 8 -18.82 2.85 -47.80
C LEU A 8 -20.06 2.43 -47.01
N SER A 9 -20.97 1.69 -47.64
CA SER A 9 -22.05 0.96 -46.97
C SER A 9 -21.90 -0.53 -47.28
N ILE A 10 -21.98 -1.38 -46.26
CA ILE A 10 -21.81 -2.83 -46.41
C ILE A 10 -22.66 -3.59 -45.39
N TRP A 11 -23.31 -4.66 -45.83
CA TRP A 11 -23.87 -5.66 -44.93
C TRP A 11 -22.73 -6.60 -44.50
N THR A 12 -22.42 -6.59 -43.21
CA THR A 12 -21.31 -7.37 -42.61
C THR A 12 -21.72 -8.82 -42.25
N GLY A 13 -23.03 -9.03 -42.28
CA GLY A 13 -23.83 -10.23 -42.03
C GLY A 13 -25.30 -9.82 -42.28
N PRO A 14 -26.28 -10.73 -42.18
CA PRO A 14 -27.68 -10.36 -42.40
C PRO A 14 -28.26 -9.46 -41.28
N SER A 15 -27.62 -9.43 -40.12
CA SER A 15 -28.03 -8.75 -38.88
C SER A 15 -27.31 -7.41 -38.58
N LEU A 16 -26.37 -6.96 -39.43
CA LEU A 16 -25.72 -5.64 -39.30
C LEU A 16 -25.31 -5.04 -40.65
N ARG A 17 -25.90 -3.87 -40.95
CA ARG A 17 -25.35 -2.92 -41.92
C ARG A 17 -24.38 -1.95 -41.23
N PHE A 18 -23.19 -1.84 -41.79
CA PHE A 18 -22.15 -0.89 -41.39
C PHE A 18 -22.00 0.19 -42.47
N ASP A 19 -22.28 1.44 -42.11
CA ASP A 19 -22.07 2.61 -42.99
C ASP A 19 -20.92 3.47 -42.46
N LEU A 20 -19.80 3.52 -43.17
CA LEU A 20 -18.69 4.46 -42.91
C LEU A 20 -19.06 5.82 -43.53
N VAL A 21 -19.35 6.81 -42.69
CA VAL A 21 -19.90 8.12 -43.12
C VAL A 21 -18.79 9.12 -43.46
N PHE A 22 -17.71 9.15 -42.67
CA PHE A 22 -16.59 10.07 -42.89
C PHE A 22 -15.30 9.59 -42.20
N GLU A 23 -14.15 9.97 -42.73
CA GLU A 23 -12.82 9.75 -42.14
C GLU A 23 -12.07 11.09 -42.11
N CYS A 24 -11.42 11.40 -40.98
CA CYS A 24 -10.68 12.66 -40.82
C CYS A 24 -9.41 12.67 -41.68
N SER A 25 -9.13 13.78 -42.38
CA SER A 25 -7.94 13.91 -43.26
C SER A 25 -6.59 13.76 -42.53
N THR A 26 -6.58 14.11 -41.25
CA THR A 26 -5.35 14.33 -40.45
C THR A 26 -5.10 13.25 -39.39
N THR A 27 -6.10 12.41 -39.09
CA THR A 27 -6.02 11.36 -38.06
C THR A 27 -6.64 10.06 -38.57
N ARG A 28 -6.66 8.98 -37.77
CA ARG A 28 -7.43 7.78 -38.11
C ARG A 28 -8.88 7.82 -37.61
N ALA A 29 -9.30 8.94 -37.01
CA ALA A 29 -10.67 9.11 -36.50
C ALA A 29 -11.69 9.09 -37.63
N ARG A 30 -12.82 8.43 -37.38
CA ARG A 30 -13.88 8.21 -38.38
C ARG A 30 -15.24 8.18 -37.72
N VAL A 31 -16.29 8.43 -38.51
CA VAL A 31 -17.68 8.35 -38.09
C VAL A 31 -18.38 7.27 -38.90
N CYS A 32 -19.01 6.32 -38.21
CA CYS A 32 -19.77 5.25 -38.83
C CYS A 32 -21.17 5.14 -38.21
N ARG A 33 -22.03 4.31 -38.81
CA ARG A 33 -23.37 3.98 -38.31
C ARG A 33 -23.58 2.47 -38.34
N LEU A 34 -24.06 1.94 -37.22
CA LEU A 34 -24.45 0.54 -37.07
C LEU A 34 -25.98 0.46 -37.10
N PHE A 35 -26.52 -0.39 -37.96
CA PHE A 35 -27.96 -0.64 -38.05
C PHE A 35 -28.26 -2.11 -37.72
N PHE A 36 -28.93 -2.32 -36.58
CA PHE A 36 -29.47 -3.62 -36.16
C PHE A 36 -30.95 -3.68 -36.57
N PRO A 37 -31.38 -4.63 -37.43
CA PRO A 37 -32.76 -4.65 -37.93
C PRO A 37 -33.84 -4.79 -36.85
N SER A 38 -33.52 -5.41 -35.70
CA SER A 38 -34.49 -5.69 -34.63
C SER A 38 -34.59 -4.61 -33.55
N HIS A 39 -33.47 -4.02 -33.11
CA HIS A 39 -33.44 -3.13 -31.93
C HIS A 39 -32.84 -1.75 -32.21
N CYS A 40 -33.01 -1.22 -33.42
CA CYS A 40 -32.57 0.14 -33.79
C CYS A 40 -33.71 1.06 -34.33
N PRO A 41 -34.96 1.02 -33.81
CA PRO A 41 -36.09 1.76 -34.38
C PRO A 41 -35.92 3.29 -34.31
N VAL A 42 -35.21 3.80 -33.30
CA VAL A 42 -34.89 5.24 -33.12
C VAL A 42 -33.68 5.71 -33.96
N GLY A 43 -33.34 4.96 -35.01
CA GLY A 43 -32.18 5.20 -35.86
C GLY A 43 -30.87 4.61 -35.32
N PRO A 44 -29.79 4.64 -36.11
CA PRO A 44 -28.57 3.87 -35.90
C PRO A 44 -27.82 4.20 -34.61
N VAL A 45 -26.94 3.29 -34.20
CA VAL A 45 -25.85 3.59 -33.28
C VAL A 45 -24.74 4.29 -34.07
N GLU A 46 -24.52 5.57 -33.81
CA GLU A 46 -23.46 6.34 -34.45
C GLU A 46 -22.13 6.19 -33.68
N THR A 47 -21.03 5.92 -34.41
CA THR A 47 -19.68 5.81 -33.84
C THR A 47 -18.83 7.06 -34.16
N PRO A 48 -17.84 7.45 -33.31
CA PRO A 48 -17.45 6.79 -32.08
C PRO A 48 -18.53 6.79 -31.00
N VAL A 49 -18.61 5.68 -30.27
CA VAL A 49 -19.64 5.42 -29.25
C VAL A 49 -19.00 4.91 -27.95
N TYR A 50 -19.58 5.34 -26.83
CA TYR A 50 -19.28 4.85 -25.50
C TYR A 50 -20.44 4.00 -25.01
N MET A 51 -20.16 2.77 -24.57
CA MET A 51 -21.13 1.77 -24.13
C MET A 51 -21.16 1.71 -22.60
N PRO A 52 -22.26 2.13 -21.94
CA PRO A 52 -22.41 2.00 -20.50
C PRO A 52 -22.50 0.51 -20.08
N VAL A 53 -21.78 0.10 -19.03
CA VAL A 53 -21.73 -1.31 -18.59
C VAL A 53 -22.82 -1.63 -17.56
N GLY A 54 -23.72 -2.54 -17.91
CA GLY A 54 -24.76 -3.12 -17.07
C GLY A 54 -24.36 -4.51 -16.55
N THR A 55 -24.01 -4.61 -15.27
CA THR A 55 -23.41 -5.82 -14.67
C THR A 55 -24.37 -7.01 -14.57
N GLN A 56 -25.67 -6.77 -14.35
CA GLN A 56 -26.70 -7.82 -14.18
C GLN A 56 -27.99 -7.40 -14.90
N GLY A 57 -27.89 -7.07 -16.20
CA GLY A 57 -29.02 -6.52 -16.96
C GLY A 57 -29.49 -5.14 -16.50
N THR A 58 -28.69 -4.45 -15.68
CA THR A 58 -29.01 -3.13 -15.13
C THR A 58 -27.75 -2.32 -14.86
N ILE A 59 -27.85 -1.00 -15.03
CA ILE A 59 -26.78 -0.04 -14.77
C ILE A 59 -26.98 0.50 -13.36
N LYS A 60 -25.99 0.28 -12.49
CA LYS A 60 -26.12 0.47 -11.03
C LYS A 60 -26.53 1.90 -10.67
N GLY A 61 -27.79 2.08 -10.31
CA GLY A 61 -28.39 3.36 -9.91
C GLY A 61 -29.06 4.15 -11.03
N VAL A 62 -29.25 3.60 -12.25
CA VAL A 62 -29.87 4.31 -13.39
C VAL A 62 -30.96 3.43 -14.02
N THR A 63 -32.16 3.99 -14.23
CA THR A 63 -33.30 3.27 -14.85
C THR A 63 -33.24 3.31 -16.38
N VAL A 64 -33.96 2.40 -17.07
CA VAL A 64 -34.02 2.42 -18.55
C VAL A 64 -34.53 3.76 -19.08
N GLY A 65 -35.62 4.31 -18.55
CA GLY A 65 -36.12 5.62 -18.99
C GLY A 65 -35.08 6.75 -18.85
N GLN A 66 -34.22 6.70 -17.82
CA GLN A 66 -33.11 7.64 -17.69
C GLN A 66 -32.01 7.43 -18.74
N LEU A 67 -31.73 6.18 -19.15
CA LEU A 67 -30.81 5.87 -20.25
C LEU A 67 -31.34 6.32 -21.61
N GLU A 68 -32.66 6.26 -21.80
CA GLU A 68 -33.31 6.75 -23.03
C GLU A 68 -33.30 8.28 -23.12
N VAL A 69 -33.52 8.98 -22.01
CA VAL A 69 -33.47 10.45 -21.91
C VAL A 69 -32.09 11.01 -22.26
N ILE A 70 -31.00 10.29 -21.97
CA ILE A 70 -29.62 10.70 -22.31
C ILE A 70 -29.17 10.23 -23.70
N ASP A 71 -30.10 9.69 -24.51
CA ASP A 71 -29.89 9.02 -25.80
C ASP A 71 -28.75 7.97 -25.80
N CYS A 72 -28.71 7.12 -24.77
CA CYS A 72 -27.93 5.89 -24.83
C CYS A 72 -28.52 4.98 -25.92
N ARG A 73 -27.71 4.56 -26.90
CA ARG A 73 -28.16 3.71 -28.03
C ARG A 73 -27.60 2.28 -28.03
N LEU A 74 -26.52 2.06 -27.28
CA LEU A 74 -25.85 0.77 -27.15
C LEU A 74 -25.25 0.67 -25.74
N LEU A 75 -25.58 -0.39 -25.01
CA LEU A 75 -25.01 -0.71 -23.70
C LEU A 75 -24.28 -2.06 -23.72
N LEU A 76 -23.42 -2.30 -22.74
CA LEU A 76 -22.75 -3.59 -22.57
C LEU A 76 -23.41 -4.38 -21.44
N GLY A 77 -24.00 -5.55 -21.75
CA GLY A 77 -24.46 -6.53 -20.77
C GLY A 77 -23.35 -7.54 -20.45
N ASN A 78 -23.13 -7.85 -19.16
CA ASN A 78 -22.08 -8.80 -18.79
C ASN A 78 -22.57 -10.25 -18.85
N ALA A 79 -22.00 -11.07 -19.75
CA ALA A 79 -22.48 -12.43 -19.97
C ALA A 79 -22.15 -13.38 -18.82
N TYR A 80 -21.01 -13.22 -18.14
CA TYR A 80 -20.64 -14.04 -16.98
C TYR A 80 -21.70 -13.96 -15.86
N HIS A 81 -22.05 -12.74 -15.45
CA HIS A 81 -23.04 -12.55 -14.40
C HIS A 81 -24.45 -12.95 -14.85
N LEU A 82 -24.87 -12.58 -16.06
CA LEU A 82 -26.18 -12.93 -16.61
C LEU A 82 -26.38 -14.45 -16.79
N GLY A 83 -25.33 -15.15 -17.26
CA GLY A 83 -25.30 -16.60 -17.44
C GLY A 83 -25.32 -17.39 -16.13
N HIS A 84 -24.96 -16.78 -15.00
CA HIS A 84 -25.17 -17.39 -13.67
C HIS A 84 -26.50 -16.95 -13.03
N ARG A 85 -26.84 -15.65 -13.04
CA ARG A 85 -28.10 -15.10 -12.48
C ARG A 85 -28.59 -13.93 -13.36
N PRO A 86 -29.77 -14.03 -14.01
CA PRO A 86 -30.85 -15.01 -13.75
C PRO A 86 -30.71 -16.35 -14.50
N GLY A 87 -29.66 -16.54 -15.30
CA GLY A 87 -29.38 -17.78 -16.03
C GLY A 87 -30.05 -17.86 -17.41
N PRO A 88 -29.47 -18.62 -18.38
CA PRO A 88 -29.97 -18.71 -19.75
C PRO A 88 -31.41 -19.19 -19.89
N GLU A 89 -31.85 -20.10 -19.02
CA GLU A 89 -33.20 -20.66 -19.01
C GLU A 89 -34.24 -19.57 -18.71
N THR A 90 -33.93 -18.68 -17.77
CA THR A 90 -34.79 -17.55 -17.40
C THR A 90 -34.81 -16.50 -18.50
N LEU A 91 -33.65 -16.14 -19.06
CA LEU A 91 -33.57 -15.14 -20.14
C LEU A 91 -34.28 -15.63 -21.41
N THR A 92 -34.12 -16.90 -21.77
CA THR A 92 -34.82 -17.51 -22.91
C THR A 92 -36.34 -17.44 -22.73
N ARG A 93 -36.85 -17.79 -21.53
CA ARG A 93 -38.29 -17.70 -21.19
C ARG A 93 -38.80 -16.26 -21.15
N ALA A 94 -37.95 -15.29 -20.80
CA ALA A 94 -38.29 -13.87 -20.78
C ALA A 94 -38.28 -13.19 -22.16
N GLY A 95 -37.86 -13.89 -23.23
CA GLY A 95 -37.73 -13.30 -24.57
C GLY A 95 -36.38 -12.58 -24.81
N GLY A 96 -35.33 -12.98 -24.08
CA GLY A 96 -34.02 -12.34 -24.11
C GLY A 96 -33.89 -11.16 -23.14
N LEU A 97 -32.68 -10.63 -23.01
CA LEU A 97 -32.39 -9.54 -22.07
C LEU A 97 -33.13 -8.25 -22.42
N HIS A 98 -33.29 -7.93 -23.71
CA HIS A 98 -34.04 -6.75 -24.17
C HIS A 98 -35.45 -6.71 -23.56
N ALA A 99 -36.18 -7.83 -23.57
CA ALA A 99 -37.49 -7.94 -22.94
C ALA A 99 -37.36 -7.99 -21.40
N PHE A 100 -36.43 -8.78 -20.85
CA PHE A 100 -36.26 -8.94 -19.40
C PHE A 100 -35.93 -7.63 -18.65
N MET A 101 -35.15 -6.73 -19.26
CA MET A 101 -34.84 -5.41 -18.70
C MET A 101 -35.65 -4.26 -19.30
N SER A 102 -36.60 -4.56 -20.21
CA SER A 102 -37.39 -3.58 -20.98
C SER A 102 -36.55 -2.55 -21.78
N TRP A 103 -35.43 -2.97 -22.39
CA TRP A 103 -34.53 -2.10 -23.17
C TRP A 103 -34.75 -2.23 -24.69
N PRO A 104 -35.32 -1.20 -25.35
CA PRO A 104 -35.74 -1.28 -26.77
C PRO A 104 -34.64 -0.90 -27.76
N ARG A 105 -33.37 -0.84 -27.32
CA ARG A 105 -32.22 -0.36 -28.09
C ARG A 105 -31.09 -1.39 -28.06
N GLY A 106 -29.95 -1.10 -28.70
CA GLY A 106 -28.87 -2.07 -28.89
C GLY A 106 -28.23 -2.58 -27.58
N ILE A 107 -27.82 -3.85 -27.58
CA ILE A 107 -26.99 -4.49 -26.55
C ILE A 107 -25.77 -5.17 -27.19
N LEU A 108 -24.60 -4.98 -26.59
CA LEU A 108 -23.42 -5.82 -26.78
C LEU A 108 -23.23 -6.70 -25.54
N THR A 109 -22.88 -7.97 -25.69
CA THR A 109 -22.40 -8.82 -24.58
C THR A 109 -20.90 -9.01 -24.62
N ASP A 110 -20.25 -9.01 -23.45
CA ASP A 110 -18.89 -9.56 -23.35
C ASP A 110 -18.92 -11.11 -23.32
N SER A 111 -17.76 -11.75 -23.45
CA SER A 111 -17.66 -13.21 -23.54
C SER A 111 -17.70 -13.95 -22.19
N GLY A 112 -17.62 -13.21 -21.08
CA GLY A 112 -17.46 -13.70 -19.71
C GLY A 112 -16.03 -14.11 -19.31
N GLY A 113 -15.12 -14.31 -20.27
CA GLY A 113 -13.77 -14.84 -20.01
C GLY A 113 -12.90 -13.96 -19.11
N PHE A 114 -12.98 -12.63 -19.26
CA PHE A 114 -12.22 -11.69 -18.43
C PHE A 114 -12.62 -11.77 -16.95
N GLN A 115 -13.91 -11.91 -16.66
CA GLN A 115 -14.45 -11.93 -15.30
C GLN A 115 -14.01 -13.20 -14.56
N MET A 116 -14.00 -14.34 -15.24
CA MET A 116 -13.52 -15.60 -14.65
C MET A 116 -12.05 -15.53 -14.24
N VAL A 117 -11.18 -15.03 -15.14
CA VAL A 117 -9.73 -14.90 -14.88
C VAL A 117 -9.41 -13.80 -13.84
N SER A 118 -10.31 -12.83 -13.63
CA SER A 118 -10.10 -11.73 -12.66
C SER A 118 -10.83 -11.90 -11.32
N LEU A 119 -11.75 -12.86 -11.20
CA LEU A 119 -12.50 -13.15 -9.96
C LEU A 119 -12.12 -14.49 -9.32
N SER A 120 -11.74 -15.50 -10.10
CA SER A 120 -11.32 -16.79 -9.54
C SER A 120 -9.81 -16.86 -9.35
N LYS A 121 -9.36 -17.12 -8.12
CA LYS A 121 -7.98 -17.58 -7.84
C LYS A 121 -7.72 -19.01 -8.35
N LEU A 122 -8.79 -19.74 -8.67
CA LEU A 122 -8.82 -21.14 -9.09
C LEU A 122 -9.49 -21.22 -10.46
N SER A 123 -8.76 -20.77 -11.49
CA SER A 123 -9.16 -20.91 -12.90
C SER A 123 -8.02 -21.49 -13.71
N SER A 124 -8.31 -22.46 -14.57
CA SER A 124 -7.35 -23.07 -15.50
C SER A 124 -7.93 -23.14 -16.91
N THR A 125 -7.09 -22.92 -17.91
CA THR A 125 -7.53 -22.81 -19.31
C THR A 125 -6.79 -23.83 -20.18
N ASP A 126 -7.53 -24.80 -20.70
CA ASP A 126 -7.04 -25.81 -21.65
C ASP A 126 -7.57 -25.50 -23.07
N GLU A 127 -7.56 -26.48 -23.98
CA GLU A 127 -8.11 -26.30 -25.32
C GLU A 127 -9.64 -26.37 -25.37
N GLN A 128 -10.27 -27.10 -24.45
CA GLN A 128 -11.73 -27.28 -24.38
C GLN A 128 -12.41 -25.99 -23.93
N GLY A 129 -11.89 -25.32 -22.90
CA GLY A 129 -12.42 -24.07 -22.37
C GLY A 129 -11.63 -23.54 -21.18
N THR A 130 -12.29 -22.74 -20.35
CA THR A 130 -11.78 -22.29 -19.05
C THR A 130 -12.59 -22.94 -17.93
N HIS A 131 -11.92 -23.74 -17.10
CA HIS A 131 -12.44 -24.31 -15.86
C HIS A 131 -12.30 -23.31 -14.72
N PHE A 132 -13.30 -23.22 -13.84
CA PHE A 132 -13.29 -22.33 -12.69
C PHE A 132 -14.24 -22.81 -11.59
N CYS A 133 -13.94 -22.50 -10.32
CA CYS A 133 -14.92 -22.61 -9.25
C CYS A 133 -15.86 -21.40 -9.25
N SER A 134 -17.16 -21.63 -9.12
CA SER A 134 -18.18 -20.62 -8.86
C SER A 134 -17.90 -19.87 -7.54
N PRO A 135 -17.84 -18.52 -7.54
CA PRO A 135 -17.60 -17.75 -6.31
C PRO A 135 -18.84 -17.65 -5.40
N HIS A 136 -19.93 -18.34 -5.73
CA HIS A 136 -21.19 -18.30 -4.99
C HIS A 136 -21.53 -19.60 -4.24
N ASP A 137 -21.03 -20.74 -4.72
CA ASP A 137 -21.36 -22.08 -4.21
C ASP A 137 -20.19 -23.08 -4.36
N ALA A 138 -19.01 -22.62 -4.82
CA ALA A 138 -17.79 -23.40 -5.07
C ALA A 138 -17.92 -24.55 -6.08
N SER A 139 -19.05 -24.67 -6.81
CA SER A 139 -19.21 -25.68 -7.85
C SER A 139 -18.21 -25.48 -9.00
N GLU A 140 -17.69 -26.58 -9.56
CA GLU A 140 -16.82 -26.52 -10.73
C GLU A 140 -17.65 -26.25 -11.99
N MET A 141 -17.19 -25.29 -12.79
CA MET A 141 -17.83 -24.84 -14.02
C MET A 141 -16.81 -24.78 -15.16
N LEU A 142 -17.24 -25.09 -16.37
CA LEU A 142 -16.43 -25.03 -17.58
C LEU A 142 -17.12 -24.11 -18.60
N LEU A 143 -16.50 -22.98 -18.93
CA LEU A 143 -16.95 -22.12 -20.03
C LEU A 143 -16.19 -22.49 -21.31
N THR A 144 -16.90 -23.03 -22.30
CA THR A 144 -16.37 -23.27 -23.64
C THR A 144 -16.83 -22.19 -24.63
N PRO A 145 -16.17 -22.06 -25.80
CA PRO A 145 -16.67 -21.26 -26.93
C PRO A 145 -18.13 -21.51 -27.30
N GLU A 146 -18.59 -22.76 -27.29
CA GLU A 146 -19.97 -23.15 -27.60
C GLU A 146 -20.93 -22.74 -26.49
N GLU A 147 -20.55 -22.93 -25.23
CA GLU A 147 -21.35 -22.54 -24.07
C GLU A 147 -21.49 -21.01 -23.96
N SER A 148 -20.40 -20.26 -24.16
CA SER A 148 -20.41 -18.80 -24.14
C SER A 148 -21.25 -18.20 -25.26
N VAL A 149 -21.05 -18.62 -26.52
CA VAL A 149 -21.70 -18.01 -27.69
C VAL A 149 -23.04 -18.67 -28.02
N GLY A 150 -23.08 -20.01 -28.07
CA GLY A 150 -24.23 -20.80 -28.51
C GLY A 150 -25.32 -20.98 -27.46
N ARG A 151 -25.01 -20.92 -26.15
CA ARG A 151 -26.01 -20.97 -25.06
C ARG A 151 -26.17 -19.63 -24.34
N ILE A 152 -25.13 -19.11 -23.69
CA ILE A 152 -25.24 -17.95 -22.81
C ILE A 152 -25.57 -16.68 -23.61
N GLN A 153 -24.72 -16.24 -24.53
CA GLN A 153 -24.96 -15.03 -25.31
C GLN A 153 -26.16 -15.16 -26.27
N ALA A 154 -26.47 -16.37 -26.73
CA ALA A 154 -27.71 -16.67 -27.46
C ALA A 154 -28.97 -16.44 -26.62
N SER A 155 -28.99 -16.90 -25.36
CA SER A 155 -30.11 -16.68 -24.43
C SER A 155 -30.26 -15.22 -23.99
N ILE A 156 -29.15 -14.48 -23.92
CA ILE A 156 -29.16 -13.03 -23.65
C ILE A 156 -29.76 -12.28 -24.85
N GLY A 157 -29.58 -12.78 -26.08
CA GLY A 157 -30.24 -12.24 -27.28
C GLY A 157 -29.74 -10.85 -27.72
N SER A 158 -28.53 -10.46 -27.32
CA SER A 158 -27.89 -9.17 -27.63
C SER A 158 -27.52 -9.04 -29.11
N ASP A 159 -27.67 -7.84 -29.68
CA ASP A 159 -27.36 -7.56 -31.10
C ASP A 159 -25.90 -7.84 -31.47
N ILE A 160 -24.95 -7.59 -30.56
CA ILE A 160 -23.53 -7.96 -30.73
C ILE A 160 -23.16 -8.99 -29.66
N VAL A 161 -22.48 -10.04 -30.09
CA VAL A 161 -21.89 -11.10 -29.23
C VAL A 161 -20.38 -11.15 -29.47
N MET A 162 -19.61 -11.39 -28.42
CA MET A 162 -18.16 -11.45 -28.45
C MET A 162 -17.68 -12.90 -28.37
N GLN A 163 -16.68 -13.27 -29.20
CA GLN A 163 -16.06 -14.61 -29.11
C GLN A 163 -15.56 -14.88 -27.68
N LEU A 164 -15.53 -16.14 -27.24
CA LEU A 164 -14.69 -16.51 -26.09
C LEU A 164 -13.22 -16.52 -26.50
N ASP A 165 -12.38 -15.86 -25.70
CA ASP A 165 -10.94 -15.73 -25.92
C ASP A 165 -10.14 -16.15 -24.68
N HIS A 166 -8.91 -16.60 -24.87
CA HIS A 166 -8.02 -16.94 -23.77
C HIS A 166 -7.36 -15.65 -23.26
N VAL A 167 -8.07 -14.95 -22.38
CA VAL A 167 -7.61 -13.72 -21.73
C VAL A 167 -6.41 -14.01 -20.82
N LEU A 168 -5.31 -13.28 -21.03
CA LEU A 168 -4.21 -13.17 -20.09
C LEU A 168 -4.06 -11.72 -19.61
N HIS A 169 -3.48 -11.54 -18.42
CA HIS A 169 -3.12 -10.22 -17.93
C HIS A 169 -2.00 -9.62 -18.80
N VAL A 170 -2.09 -8.32 -19.13
CA VAL A 170 -1.22 -7.62 -20.10
C VAL A 170 0.28 -7.68 -19.79
N LYS A 171 0.68 -8.03 -18.56
CA LYS A 171 2.08 -8.18 -18.13
C LYS A 171 2.58 -9.62 -18.11
N THR A 172 1.77 -10.61 -18.48
CA THR A 172 2.23 -11.99 -18.67
C THR A 172 3.22 -12.04 -19.84
N VAL A 173 4.29 -12.84 -19.69
CA VAL A 173 5.42 -12.89 -20.63
C VAL A 173 5.85 -14.33 -20.86
N GLY A 174 6.39 -14.62 -22.04
CA GLY A 174 6.85 -15.97 -22.41
C GLY A 174 5.82 -16.79 -23.18
N LYS A 175 5.99 -18.11 -23.19
CA LYS A 175 5.30 -19.04 -24.11
C LYS A 175 3.77 -19.03 -23.96
N GLU A 176 3.27 -18.80 -22.75
CA GLU A 176 1.83 -18.72 -22.44
C GLU A 176 1.10 -17.71 -23.33
N VAL A 177 1.71 -16.56 -23.62
CA VAL A 177 1.09 -15.50 -24.43
C VAL A 177 0.90 -15.94 -25.88
N TYR A 178 1.87 -16.67 -26.44
CA TYR A 178 1.79 -17.23 -27.79
C TYR A 178 0.69 -18.29 -27.87
N GLU A 179 0.61 -19.18 -26.89
CA GLU A 179 -0.39 -20.25 -26.88
C GLU A 179 -1.80 -19.71 -26.60
N ALA A 180 -1.99 -18.78 -25.66
CA ALA A 180 -3.29 -18.14 -25.44
C ALA A 180 -3.77 -17.35 -26.68
N THR A 181 -2.86 -16.67 -27.37
CA THR A 181 -3.19 -15.95 -28.61
C THR A 181 -3.59 -16.90 -29.73
N ARG A 182 -2.86 -18.01 -29.91
CA ARG A 182 -3.16 -19.04 -30.93
C ARG A 182 -4.41 -19.84 -30.59
N ARG A 183 -4.65 -20.15 -29.32
CA ARG A 183 -5.89 -20.74 -28.84
C ARG A 183 -7.09 -19.84 -29.11
N SER A 184 -6.95 -18.52 -28.88
CA SER A 184 -8.02 -17.56 -29.20
C SER A 184 -8.40 -17.60 -30.69
N VAL A 185 -7.43 -17.80 -31.59
CA VAL A 185 -7.70 -18.01 -33.04
C VAL A 185 -8.48 -19.31 -33.30
N ARG A 186 -8.11 -20.42 -32.65
CA ARG A 186 -8.82 -21.72 -32.76
C ARG A 186 -10.22 -21.67 -32.14
N TRP A 187 -10.38 -20.95 -31.03
CA TRP A 187 -11.65 -20.72 -30.36
C TRP A 187 -12.60 -19.82 -31.18
N LEU A 188 -12.09 -18.89 -32.01
CA LEU A 188 -12.95 -18.15 -32.93
C LEU A 188 -13.66 -19.09 -33.93
N ASP A 189 -12.99 -20.12 -34.47
CA ASP A 189 -13.67 -21.07 -35.37
C ASP A 189 -14.81 -21.80 -34.66
N ARG A 190 -14.61 -22.18 -33.39
CA ARG A 190 -15.65 -22.79 -32.54
C ARG A 190 -16.80 -21.81 -32.25
N CYS A 191 -16.50 -20.55 -31.94
CA CYS A 191 -17.51 -19.50 -31.77
C CYS A 191 -18.31 -19.24 -33.06
N ILE A 192 -17.66 -19.25 -34.23
CA ILE A 192 -18.30 -19.08 -35.54
C ILE A 192 -19.31 -20.21 -35.81
N GLU A 193 -18.93 -21.46 -35.54
CA GLU A 193 -19.82 -22.61 -35.70
C GLU A 193 -21.00 -22.56 -34.71
N ALA A 194 -20.73 -22.25 -33.43
CA ALA A 194 -21.75 -22.08 -32.40
C ALA A 194 -22.72 -20.91 -32.66
N HIS A 195 -22.26 -19.85 -33.34
CA HIS A 195 -23.08 -18.68 -33.69
C HIS A 195 -24.04 -18.91 -34.87
N LYS A 196 -23.84 -19.95 -35.69
CA LYS A 196 -24.63 -20.20 -36.91
C LYS A 196 -26.16 -20.10 -36.73
N PRO A 197 -26.78 -20.65 -35.66
CA PRO A 197 -28.23 -20.56 -35.46
C PRO A 197 -28.75 -19.12 -35.25
N GLN A 198 -27.90 -18.21 -34.78
CA GLN A 198 -28.28 -16.85 -34.38
C GLN A 198 -27.89 -15.77 -35.41
N LEU A 199 -27.26 -16.14 -36.53
CA LEU A 199 -26.77 -15.20 -37.57
C LEU A 199 -27.81 -14.17 -38.03
N GLN A 200 -29.10 -14.51 -38.05
CA GLN A 200 -30.18 -13.61 -38.48
C GLN A 200 -30.58 -12.56 -37.42
N ARG A 201 -30.04 -12.64 -36.20
CA ARG A 201 -30.42 -11.82 -35.04
C ARG A 201 -29.22 -11.15 -34.36
N GLN A 202 -28.11 -11.88 -34.26
CA GLN A 202 -26.92 -11.48 -33.52
C GLN A 202 -25.72 -11.34 -34.46
N ASN A 203 -24.68 -10.64 -33.99
CA ASN A 203 -23.50 -10.27 -34.77
C ASN A 203 -22.23 -10.68 -34.00
N LEU A 204 -21.44 -11.62 -34.53
CA LEU A 204 -20.24 -12.11 -33.85
C LEU A 204 -19.05 -11.19 -34.11
N PHE A 205 -18.41 -10.73 -33.05
CA PHE A 205 -17.18 -9.93 -33.09
C PHE A 205 -15.98 -10.76 -32.62
N ALA A 206 -14.90 -10.73 -33.40
CA ALA A 206 -13.65 -11.42 -33.08
C ALA A 206 -12.77 -10.58 -32.13
N ILE A 207 -12.14 -11.20 -31.13
CA ILE A 207 -11.21 -10.53 -30.19
C ILE A 207 -9.78 -10.86 -30.58
N THR A 208 -9.02 -9.84 -30.98
CA THR A 208 -7.60 -9.99 -31.28
C THR A 208 -6.75 -9.86 -30.01
N GLN A 209 -5.83 -10.80 -29.82
CA GLN A 209 -4.96 -10.95 -28.64
C GLN A 209 -3.47 -10.79 -29.01
N GLY A 210 -2.56 -10.97 -28.05
CA GLY A 210 -1.10 -10.85 -28.24
C GLY A 210 -0.35 -10.02 -27.18
N ALA A 211 -1.05 -9.53 -26.14
CA ALA A 211 -0.52 -8.62 -25.13
C ALA A 211 0.28 -7.45 -25.76
N LEU A 212 1.53 -7.23 -25.33
CA LEU A 212 2.42 -6.16 -25.82
C LEU A 212 3.44 -6.64 -26.88
N TYR A 213 3.32 -7.87 -27.38
CA TYR A 213 4.21 -8.42 -28.39
C TYR A 213 3.74 -8.01 -29.80
N GLU A 214 4.51 -7.15 -30.46
CA GLU A 214 4.11 -6.54 -31.74
C GLU A 214 3.88 -7.62 -32.81
N ASP A 215 4.85 -8.51 -33.06
CA ASP A 215 4.74 -9.57 -34.07
C ASP A 215 3.56 -10.53 -33.83
N LEU A 216 3.24 -10.81 -32.56
CA LEU A 216 2.18 -11.74 -32.16
C LEU A 216 0.79 -11.10 -32.25
N ARG A 217 0.68 -9.80 -31.95
CA ARG A 217 -0.53 -9.01 -32.20
C ARG A 217 -0.81 -8.94 -33.71
N ASP A 218 0.25 -8.77 -34.51
CA ASP A 218 0.24 -8.82 -35.97
C ASP A 218 -0.18 -10.20 -36.52
N GLU A 219 0.37 -11.29 -35.98
CA GLU A 219 -0.02 -12.68 -36.27
C GLU A 219 -1.53 -12.87 -36.00
N CYS A 220 -1.99 -12.51 -34.80
CA CYS A 220 -3.38 -12.67 -34.39
C CYS A 220 -4.34 -11.88 -35.30
N ILE A 221 -4.08 -10.59 -35.55
CA ILE A 221 -4.98 -9.78 -36.39
C ILE A 221 -5.08 -10.36 -37.81
N ARG A 222 -3.98 -10.86 -38.39
CA ARG A 222 -4.00 -11.50 -39.72
C ARG A 222 -4.82 -12.79 -39.70
N GLU A 223 -4.62 -13.68 -38.74
CA GLU A 223 -5.39 -14.93 -38.64
C GLU A 223 -6.88 -14.70 -38.37
N MET A 224 -7.24 -13.75 -37.50
CA MET A 224 -8.64 -13.37 -37.29
C MET A 224 -9.25 -12.74 -38.57
N THR A 225 -8.46 -11.95 -39.31
CA THR A 225 -8.94 -11.31 -40.55
C THR A 225 -9.20 -12.30 -41.68
N LYS A 226 -8.54 -13.48 -41.71
CA LYS A 226 -8.92 -14.57 -42.64
C LYS A 226 -10.35 -15.07 -42.46
N ARG A 227 -10.98 -14.79 -41.31
CA ARG A 227 -12.35 -15.20 -40.95
C ARG A 227 -13.36 -14.06 -41.06
N LYS A 228 -12.95 -12.89 -41.58
CA LYS A 228 -13.72 -11.64 -41.73
C LYS A 228 -15.10 -11.81 -42.37
N ASP A 229 -15.27 -12.74 -43.31
CA ASP A 229 -16.55 -12.94 -44.01
C ASP A 229 -17.54 -13.80 -43.19
N LYS A 230 -17.10 -14.28 -42.01
CA LYS A 230 -17.92 -14.96 -41.00
C LYS A 230 -18.12 -14.12 -39.73
N VAL A 231 -17.51 -12.93 -39.61
CA VAL A 231 -17.62 -12.04 -38.43
C VAL A 231 -17.96 -10.60 -38.80
N GLN A 232 -18.78 -9.98 -37.95
CA GLN A 232 -19.42 -8.70 -38.21
C GLN A 232 -18.63 -7.51 -37.65
N GLY A 233 -17.64 -7.75 -36.80
CA GLY A 233 -16.74 -6.73 -36.26
C GLY A 233 -15.49 -7.31 -35.60
N PHE A 234 -14.59 -6.42 -35.19
CA PHE A 234 -13.33 -6.80 -34.55
C PHE A 234 -13.08 -5.96 -33.29
N ALA A 235 -12.64 -6.62 -32.23
CA ALA A 235 -12.20 -6.03 -30.98
C ALA A 235 -10.70 -6.27 -30.73
N VAL A 236 -10.13 -5.46 -29.84
CA VAL A 236 -8.76 -5.62 -29.34
C VAL A 236 -8.83 -5.85 -27.83
N GLY A 237 -8.44 -7.05 -27.40
CA GLY A 237 -8.41 -7.48 -26.01
C GLY A 237 -7.01 -7.49 -25.41
N GLY A 238 -6.91 -7.79 -24.12
CA GLY A 238 -5.63 -7.92 -23.41
C GLY A 238 -4.85 -6.60 -23.28
N LEU A 239 -5.56 -5.48 -23.13
CA LEU A 239 -5.05 -4.12 -22.91
C LEU A 239 -5.84 -3.44 -21.78
N SER A 240 -5.45 -2.23 -21.37
CA SER A 240 -6.04 -1.50 -20.23
C SER A 240 -5.82 -2.21 -18.87
N GLY A 241 -4.83 -3.11 -18.80
CA GLY A 241 -4.48 -3.94 -17.63
C GLY A 241 -3.33 -3.39 -16.77
N GLY A 242 -2.94 -2.13 -16.98
CA GLY A 242 -1.89 -1.46 -16.22
C GLY A 242 -0.48 -1.59 -16.81
N GLU A 243 -0.39 -1.80 -18.13
CA GLU A 243 0.76 -1.45 -18.97
C GLU A 243 1.09 0.05 -18.92
N ALA A 244 2.21 0.48 -19.51
CA ALA A 244 2.47 1.91 -19.65
C ALA A 244 1.65 2.52 -20.81
N LYS A 245 1.19 3.77 -20.68
CA LYS A 245 0.38 4.44 -21.71
C LYS A 245 1.08 4.54 -23.08
N SER A 246 2.41 4.60 -23.11
CA SER A 246 3.22 4.57 -24.34
C SER A 246 3.29 3.18 -25.01
N ASP A 247 3.08 2.11 -24.25
CA ASP A 247 2.93 0.74 -24.78
C ASP A 247 1.49 0.52 -25.27
N PHE A 248 0.51 0.85 -24.44
CA PHE A 248 -0.92 0.87 -24.80
C PHE A 248 -1.15 1.61 -26.12
N CYS A 249 -0.79 2.90 -26.21
CA CYS A 249 -0.98 3.69 -27.44
C CYS A 249 -0.21 3.15 -28.65
N ARG A 250 0.90 2.41 -28.44
CA ARG A 250 1.64 1.76 -29.53
C ARG A 250 0.87 0.55 -30.07
N THR A 251 0.43 -0.37 -29.21
CA THR A 251 -0.37 -1.54 -29.60
C THR A 251 -1.73 -1.14 -30.17
N VAL A 252 -2.37 -0.11 -29.59
CA VAL A 252 -3.60 0.52 -30.10
C VAL A 252 -3.42 1.06 -31.52
N TYR A 253 -2.35 1.82 -31.79
CA TYR A 253 -2.03 2.36 -33.12
C TYR A 253 -1.56 1.29 -34.13
N GLN A 254 -0.82 0.27 -33.68
CA GLN A 254 -0.43 -0.85 -34.52
C GLN A 254 -1.68 -1.58 -35.02
N SER A 255 -2.57 -1.95 -34.11
CA SER A 255 -3.74 -2.79 -34.41
C SER A 255 -4.69 -2.15 -35.42
N THR A 256 -4.99 -0.85 -35.31
CA THR A 256 -5.87 -0.15 -36.29
C THR A 256 -5.26 0.03 -37.68
N GLY A 257 -3.96 -0.26 -37.83
CA GLY A 257 -3.29 -0.34 -39.13
C GLY A 257 -3.57 -1.64 -39.89
N LEU A 258 -3.97 -2.71 -39.19
CA LEU A 258 -4.26 -4.04 -39.76
C LEU A 258 -5.73 -4.44 -39.70
N LEU A 259 -6.50 -3.93 -38.72
CA LEU A 259 -7.93 -4.20 -38.62
C LEU A 259 -8.69 -3.72 -39.87
N PRO A 260 -9.65 -4.48 -40.42
CA PRO A 260 -10.41 -4.08 -41.60
C PRO A 260 -11.05 -2.68 -41.50
N ARG A 261 -11.16 -2.00 -42.65
CA ARG A 261 -11.82 -0.67 -42.78
C ARG A 261 -13.35 -0.80 -42.91
N ASP A 262 -13.83 -1.93 -43.44
CA ASP A 262 -15.23 -2.23 -43.72
C ASP A 262 -15.94 -3.01 -42.60
N ARG A 263 -15.44 -2.86 -41.36
CA ARG A 263 -16.00 -3.46 -40.14
C ARG A 263 -15.83 -2.49 -38.95
N PRO A 264 -16.67 -2.56 -37.90
CA PRO A 264 -16.48 -1.83 -36.65
C PRO A 264 -15.22 -2.28 -35.89
N ARG A 265 -14.61 -1.35 -35.15
CA ARG A 265 -13.39 -1.54 -34.37
C ARG A 265 -13.62 -1.17 -32.89
N TYR A 266 -13.63 -2.18 -32.02
CA TYR A 266 -13.92 -2.06 -30.59
C TYR A 266 -12.62 -2.15 -29.76
N LEU A 267 -12.42 -1.19 -28.84
CA LEU A 267 -11.35 -1.26 -27.83
C LEU A 267 -11.96 -1.52 -26.45
N MET A 268 -11.68 -2.70 -25.91
CA MET A 268 -12.33 -3.21 -24.70
C MET A 268 -11.76 -2.56 -23.42
N GLY A 269 -12.61 -2.22 -22.45
CA GLY A 269 -12.19 -1.77 -21.12
C GLY A 269 -11.55 -0.37 -21.06
N VAL A 270 -11.93 0.54 -21.95
CA VAL A 270 -11.38 1.91 -22.05
C VAL A 270 -12.49 2.95 -21.90
N GLY A 271 -12.41 3.80 -20.85
CA GLY A 271 -13.45 4.81 -20.58
C GLY A 271 -13.01 6.12 -19.93
N PHE A 272 -11.70 6.37 -19.77
CA PHE A 272 -11.23 7.69 -19.33
C PHE A 272 -11.36 8.70 -20.49
N PRO A 273 -11.84 9.94 -20.26
CA PRO A 273 -12.02 10.94 -21.33
C PRO A 273 -10.79 11.15 -22.23
N LEU A 274 -9.59 11.18 -21.65
CA LEU A 274 -8.33 11.32 -22.39
C LEU A 274 -8.05 10.10 -23.29
N ASP A 275 -8.23 8.89 -22.76
CA ASP A 275 -8.00 7.66 -23.51
C ASP A 275 -8.98 7.54 -24.69
N LEU A 276 -10.25 7.90 -24.46
CA LEU A 276 -11.28 7.90 -25.49
C LEU A 276 -10.93 8.86 -26.64
N VAL A 277 -10.56 10.10 -26.34
CA VAL A 277 -10.16 11.10 -27.35
C VAL A 277 -8.91 10.66 -28.13
N VAL A 278 -7.91 10.09 -27.45
CA VAL A 278 -6.69 9.59 -28.11
C VAL A 278 -6.98 8.33 -28.94
N CYS A 279 -7.74 7.36 -28.44
CA CYS A 279 -8.00 6.11 -29.16
C CYS A 279 -8.92 6.32 -30.37
N VAL A 280 -9.82 7.30 -30.34
CA VAL A 280 -10.53 7.77 -31.53
C VAL A 280 -9.54 8.33 -32.57
N ALA A 281 -8.60 9.19 -32.17
CA ALA A 281 -7.56 9.71 -33.07
C ALA A 281 -6.70 8.60 -33.70
N LEU A 282 -6.48 7.50 -32.97
CA LEU A 282 -5.78 6.31 -33.44
C LEU A 282 -6.68 5.33 -34.22
N GLY A 283 -8.00 5.52 -34.29
CA GLY A 283 -8.91 4.89 -35.25
C GLY A 283 -9.81 3.77 -34.74
N TYR A 284 -10.33 3.88 -33.52
CA TYR A 284 -11.37 3.01 -32.96
C TYR A 284 -12.76 3.66 -32.95
N ASP A 285 -13.79 2.82 -33.01
CA ASP A 285 -15.21 3.20 -33.15
C ASP A 285 -16.04 2.96 -31.88
N MET A 286 -15.66 2.00 -31.03
CA MET A 286 -16.46 1.54 -29.91
C MET A 286 -15.60 1.37 -28.66
N PHE A 287 -16.16 1.72 -27.51
CA PHE A 287 -15.50 1.68 -26.20
C PHE A 287 -16.50 1.32 -25.10
N ASP A 288 -16.05 0.67 -24.03
CA ASP A 288 -16.84 0.39 -22.83
C ASP A 288 -16.04 0.69 -21.56
N CYS A 289 -16.73 1.03 -20.46
CA CYS A 289 -16.13 0.93 -19.13
C CYS A 289 -17.17 0.97 -17.99
N VAL A 290 -16.76 0.49 -16.82
CA VAL A 290 -17.45 0.75 -15.54
C VAL A 290 -17.08 2.12 -14.93
N TYR A 291 -16.06 2.81 -15.44
CA TYR A 291 -15.49 4.04 -14.87
C TYR A 291 -16.52 5.12 -14.47
N PRO A 292 -17.39 5.65 -15.36
CA PRO A 292 -18.29 6.76 -15.04
C PRO A 292 -19.24 6.45 -13.88
N THR A 293 -19.88 5.28 -13.89
CA THR A 293 -20.85 4.88 -12.85
C THR A 293 -20.17 4.35 -11.60
N ARG A 294 -18.97 3.77 -11.72
CA ARG A 294 -18.15 3.37 -10.55
C ARG A 294 -17.67 4.60 -9.78
N THR A 295 -17.14 5.61 -10.47
CA THR A 295 -16.59 6.80 -9.81
C THR A 295 -17.67 7.75 -9.28
N ALA A 296 -18.84 7.80 -9.93
CA ALA A 296 -20.03 8.49 -9.43
C ALA A 296 -20.45 8.06 -8.02
N ARG A 297 -20.39 6.75 -7.70
CA ARG A 297 -20.71 6.24 -6.34
C ARG A 297 -19.74 6.73 -5.27
N PHE A 298 -18.53 7.12 -5.65
CA PHE A 298 -17.54 7.76 -4.77
C PHE A 298 -17.64 9.29 -4.75
N GLY A 299 -18.62 9.89 -5.43
CA GLY A 299 -18.85 11.34 -5.46
C GLY A 299 -18.08 12.09 -6.54
N GLN A 300 -17.42 11.40 -7.47
CA GLN A 300 -16.67 12.03 -8.55
C GLN A 300 -17.54 12.24 -9.80
N ALA A 301 -17.64 13.49 -10.23
CA ALA A 301 -18.28 13.91 -11.46
C ALA A 301 -17.26 14.20 -12.58
N LEU A 302 -17.58 13.82 -13.81
CA LEU A 302 -16.82 14.15 -15.02
C LEU A 302 -17.28 15.49 -15.59
N VAL A 303 -16.36 16.40 -15.88
CA VAL A 303 -16.66 17.74 -16.41
C VAL A 303 -15.63 18.16 -17.47
N ASP A 304 -15.91 19.19 -18.26
CA ASP A 304 -15.09 19.54 -19.43
C ASP A 304 -13.68 20.04 -19.11
N TRP A 305 -13.39 20.39 -17.86
CA TRP A 305 -12.08 20.79 -17.34
C TRP A 305 -11.36 19.72 -16.50
N GLY A 306 -12.03 18.61 -16.14
CA GLY A 306 -11.43 17.55 -15.34
C GLY A 306 -12.41 16.66 -14.57
N LEU A 307 -12.12 16.49 -13.28
CA LEU A 307 -12.87 15.72 -12.30
C LEU A 307 -13.29 16.63 -11.14
N VAL A 308 -14.56 16.59 -10.75
CA VAL A 308 -15.11 17.33 -9.60
C VAL A 308 -15.46 16.33 -8.50
N ASN A 309 -14.83 16.45 -7.33
CA ASN A 309 -15.07 15.56 -6.20
C ASN A 309 -16.10 16.18 -5.23
N LEU A 310 -17.37 15.89 -5.43
CA LEU A 310 -18.49 16.50 -4.69
C LEU A 310 -18.47 16.24 -3.17
N ARG A 311 -17.60 15.34 -2.68
CA ARG A 311 -17.36 15.14 -1.24
C ARG A 311 -16.44 16.18 -0.59
N LEU A 312 -15.78 17.05 -1.35
CA LEU A 312 -14.95 18.12 -0.80
C LEU A 312 -15.82 19.21 -0.16
N THR A 313 -15.34 19.75 0.96
CA THR A 313 -16.01 20.80 1.77
C THR A 313 -16.33 22.07 0.98
N ASP A 314 -15.56 22.33 -0.08
CA ASP A 314 -15.62 23.55 -0.88
C ASP A 314 -16.96 23.66 -1.63
N TYR A 315 -17.66 22.53 -1.82
CA TYR A 315 -18.99 22.47 -2.42
C TYR A 315 -20.13 22.70 -1.41
N THR A 316 -19.87 22.81 -0.10
CA THR A 316 -20.92 23.00 0.94
C THR A 316 -21.88 24.13 0.62
N TYR A 317 -21.35 25.24 0.08
CA TYR A 317 -22.13 26.42 -0.32
C TYR A 317 -22.14 26.67 -1.84
N ASP A 318 -21.72 25.69 -2.64
CA ASP A 318 -21.77 25.79 -4.11
C ASP A 318 -23.16 25.39 -4.62
N PHE A 319 -24.04 26.38 -4.75
CA PHE A 319 -25.41 26.19 -5.23
C PHE A 319 -25.53 25.98 -6.75
N ARG A 320 -24.42 25.99 -7.50
CA ARG A 320 -24.41 25.74 -8.95
C ARG A 320 -24.69 24.25 -9.26
N PRO A 321 -25.22 23.91 -10.46
CA PRO A 321 -25.27 22.53 -10.93
C PRO A 321 -23.86 21.95 -11.13
N ILE A 322 -23.74 20.62 -11.30
CA ILE A 322 -22.45 19.94 -11.49
C ILE A 322 -21.64 20.58 -12.64
N GLU A 323 -22.29 20.80 -13.79
CA GLU A 323 -21.71 21.44 -14.97
C GLU A 323 -22.75 22.37 -15.64
N PRO A 324 -22.53 23.70 -15.67
CA PRO A 324 -23.43 24.63 -16.34
C PRO A 324 -23.63 24.28 -17.82
N GLY A 325 -24.88 24.24 -18.28
CA GLY A 325 -25.24 23.87 -19.65
C GLY A 325 -25.15 22.37 -19.97
N CYS A 326 -24.83 21.50 -19.01
CA CYS A 326 -24.95 20.05 -19.22
C CYS A 326 -26.44 19.63 -19.27
N PRO A 327 -26.89 18.90 -20.30
CA PRO A 327 -28.30 18.55 -20.47
C PRO A 327 -28.78 17.38 -19.57
N CYS A 328 -27.91 16.84 -18.70
CA CYS A 328 -28.29 15.70 -17.86
C CYS A 328 -29.40 16.09 -16.86
N PRO A 329 -30.34 15.20 -16.51
CA PRO A 329 -31.43 15.52 -15.58
C PRO A 329 -31.01 16.01 -14.18
N ALA A 330 -29.75 15.81 -13.77
CA ALA A 330 -29.22 16.44 -12.55
C ALA A 330 -28.97 17.95 -12.76
N CYS A 331 -28.28 18.32 -13.83
CA CYS A 331 -27.92 19.71 -14.13
C CYS A 331 -29.10 20.53 -14.65
N SER A 332 -29.93 19.97 -15.54
CA SER A 332 -31.15 20.64 -16.03
C SER A 332 -32.27 20.68 -14.99
N GLY A 333 -32.29 19.74 -14.05
CA GLY A 333 -33.13 19.78 -12.84
C GLY A 333 -32.61 20.69 -11.73
N ASN A 334 -31.54 21.46 -11.96
CA ASN A 334 -30.89 22.36 -10.98
C ASN A 334 -30.46 21.68 -9.66
N VAL A 335 -30.11 20.40 -9.70
CA VAL A 335 -29.53 19.69 -8.54
C VAL A 335 -28.14 20.25 -8.25
N SER A 336 -28.01 20.96 -7.13
CA SER A 336 -26.81 21.71 -6.78
C SER A 336 -25.67 20.83 -6.26
N ARG A 337 -24.43 21.31 -6.42
CA ARG A 337 -23.23 20.67 -5.86
C ARG A 337 -23.30 20.61 -4.33
N SER A 338 -23.83 21.65 -3.68
CA SER A 338 -24.13 21.71 -2.24
C SER A 338 -25.10 20.60 -1.79
N TRP A 339 -26.20 20.39 -2.50
CA TRP A 339 -27.12 19.29 -2.17
C TRP A 339 -26.45 17.93 -2.36
N LEU A 340 -25.70 17.73 -3.45
CA LEU A 340 -24.97 16.50 -3.71
C LEU A 340 -23.89 16.23 -2.65
N HIS A 341 -23.19 17.26 -2.19
CA HIS A 341 -22.20 17.19 -1.11
C HIS A 341 -22.85 16.66 0.19
N ALA A 342 -23.91 17.32 0.65
CA ALA A 342 -24.66 16.92 1.83
C ALA A 342 -25.23 15.50 1.69
N ALA A 343 -25.79 15.16 0.54
CA ALA A 343 -26.35 13.84 0.27
C ALA A 343 -25.31 12.71 0.23
N PHE A 344 -24.09 12.95 -0.29
CA PHE A 344 -22.99 11.99 -0.18
C PHE A 344 -22.46 11.84 1.26
N GLY A 345 -22.42 12.94 2.01
CA GLY A 345 -22.10 12.93 3.45
C GLY A 345 -23.10 12.09 4.25
N ALA A 346 -24.40 12.26 3.98
CA ALA A 346 -25.50 11.48 4.54
C ALA A 346 -25.71 10.10 3.84
N HIS A 347 -24.75 9.64 3.04
CA HIS A 347 -24.72 8.33 2.36
C HIS A 347 -25.96 7.99 1.49
N GLN A 348 -26.65 9.00 0.97
CA GLN A 348 -27.87 8.84 0.18
C GLN A 348 -27.57 8.25 -1.20
N SER A 349 -28.30 7.19 -1.57
CA SER A 349 -28.11 6.46 -2.83
C SER A 349 -28.47 7.27 -4.08
N ASN A 350 -29.45 8.17 -3.97
CA ASN A 350 -29.90 9.05 -5.06
C ASN A 350 -28.80 10.01 -5.55
N ALA A 351 -27.91 10.50 -4.69
CA ALA A 351 -26.76 11.31 -5.10
C ALA A 351 -25.83 10.55 -6.05
N ALA A 352 -25.58 9.27 -5.76
CA ALA A 352 -24.82 8.39 -6.62
C ALA A 352 -25.54 8.11 -7.97
N SER A 353 -26.87 8.04 -7.97
CA SER A 353 -27.68 7.97 -9.20
C SER A 353 -27.55 9.23 -10.06
N TYR A 354 -27.72 10.42 -9.48
CA TYR A 354 -27.61 11.70 -10.21
C TYR A 354 -26.21 11.88 -10.83
N VAL A 355 -25.14 11.59 -10.08
CA VAL A 355 -23.77 11.67 -10.62
C VAL A 355 -23.48 10.57 -11.64
N SER A 356 -24.08 9.37 -11.51
CA SER A 356 -23.96 8.32 -12.53
C SER A 356 -24.61 8.76 -13.83
N LEU A 357 -25.80 9.35 -13.76
CA LEU A 357 -26.53 9.88 -14.91
C LEU A 357 -25.78 11.06 -15.57
N HIS A 358 -25.21 11.96 -14.77
CA HIS A 358 -24.34 13.04 -15.25
C HIS A 358 -23.09 12.48 -15.97
N ASN A 359 -22.37 11.55 -15.35
CA ASN A 359 -21.14 10.99 -15.92
C ASN A 359 -21.39 10.20 -17.21
N LEU A 360 -22.53 9.50 -17.34
CA LEU A 360 -22.94 8.86 -18.58
C LEU A 360 -23.31 9.91 -19.65
N THR A 361 -24.09 10.94 -19.29
CA THR A 361 -24.39 12.06 -20.21
C THR A 361 -23.11 12.73 -20.70
N TYR A 362 -22.13 12.96 -19.82
CA TYR A 362 -20.86 13.57 -20.18
C TYR A 362 -20.12 12.76 -21.25
N LEU A 363 -19.99 11.44 -21.08
CA LEU A 363 -19.28 10.58 -22.05
C LEU A 363 -20.05 10.40 -23.37
N LEU A 364 -21.38 10.28 -23.32
CA LEU A 364 -22.21 10.24 -24.53
C LEU A 364 -22.16 11.57 -25.31
N ASN A 365 -22.17 12.71 -24.62
CA ASN A 365 -22.05 14.04 -25.21
C ASN A 365 -20.61 14.34 -25.68
N LEU A 366 -19.58 13.79 -25.03
CA LEU A 366 -18.21 13.78 -25.52
C LEU A 366 -18.12 13.02 -26.85
N MET A 367 -18.66 11.80 -26.91
CA MET A 367 -18.74 11.01 -28.14
C MET A 367 -19.53 11.72 -29.25
N ARG A 368 -20.66 12.36 -28.92
CA ARG A 368 -21.39 13.21 -29.88
C ARG A 368 -20.49 14.29 -30.45
N ARG A 369 -19.92 15.18 -29.62
CA ARG A 369 -19.03 16.28 -30.04
C ARG A 369 -17.83 15.80 -30.88
N ILE A 370 -17.28 14.65 -30.54
CA ILE A 370 -16.23 13.97 -31.33
C ILE A 370 -16.73 13.67 -32.75
N ARG A 371 -17.94 13.10 -32.92
CA ARG A 371 -18.53 12.86 -34.26
C ARG A 371 -18.75 14.15 -35.03
N GLU A 372 -19.23 15.21 -34.38
CA GLU A 372 -19.44 16.53 -35.02
C GLU A 372 -18.11 17.10 -35.54
N ALA A 373 -17.06 17.05 -34.73
CA ALA A 373 -15.74 17.51 -35.09
C ALA A 373 -15.09 16.66 -36.20
N ILE A 374 -15.31 15.35 -36.24
CA ILE A 374 -14.85 14.49 -37.34
C ILE A 374 -15.61 14.81 -38.63
N LEU A 375 -16.94 14.93 -38.60
CA LEU A 375 -17.76 15.26 -39.77
C LEU A 375 -17.41 16.63 -40.38
N ALA A 376 -17.03 17.60 -39.54
CA ALA A 376 -16.52 18.91 -39.95
C ALA A 376 -15.02 18.91 -40.35
N ASP A 377 -14.33 17.76 -40.31
CA ASP A 377 -12.87 17.57 -40.40
C ASP A 377 -12.03 18.47 -39.44
N ALA A 378 -12.69 19.01 -38.41
CA ALA A 378 -12.10 19.85 -37.37
C ALA A 378 -11.57 19.04 -36.18
N PHE A 379 -11.57 17.70 -36.24
CA PHE A 379 -11.19 16.84 -35.12
C PHE A 379 -9.81 17.14 -34.51
N PRO A 380 -8.73 17.47 -35.27
CA PRO A 380 -7.46 17.90 -34.67
C PRO A 380 -7.60 19.17 -33.81
N ARG A 381 -8.45 20.13 -34.22
CA ARG A 381 -8.75 21.33 -33.43
C ARG A 381 -9.55 20.98 -32.17
N PHE A 382 -10.52 20.08 -32.28
CA PHE A 382 -11.26 19.56 -31.12
C PHE A 382 -10.34 18.89 -30.10
N VAL A 383 -9.39 18.04 -30.53
CA VAL A 383 -8.40 17.43 -29.64
C VAL A 383 -7.55 18.49 -28.94
N HIS A 384 -7.05 19.50 -29.67
CA HIS A 384 -6.31 20.61 -29.07
C HIS A 384 -7.15 21.39 -28.04
N GLU A 385 -8.42 21.65 -28.31
CA GLU A 385 -9.30 22.39 -27.40
C GLU A 385 -9.70 21.57 -26.17
N PHE A 386 -10.01 20.28 -26.35
CA PHE A 386 -10.31 19.33 -25.27
C PHE A 386 -9.19 19.27 -24.24
N PHE A 387 -7.93 19.25 -24.70
CA PHE A 387 -6.76 19.31 -23.82
C PHE A 387 -6.54 20.72 -23.24
N ARG A 388 -6.79 21.81 -24.01
CA ARG A 388 -6.68 23.20 -23.51
C ARG A 388 -7.62 23.46 -22.33
N ARG A 389 -8.87 22.93 -22.38
CA ARG A 389 -9.85 23.07 -21.29
C ARG A 389 -9.41 22.36 -19.99
N ARG A 390 -8.49 21.39 -20.07
CA ARG A 390 -7.99 20.56 -18.96
C ARG A 390 -6.60 20.92 -18.43
N CYS A 391 -5.91 21.84 -19.10
CA CYS A 391 -4.55 22.22 -18.74
C CYS A 391 -4.50 23.68 -18.30
N LYS A 392 -3.93 23.96 -17.13
CA LYS A 392 -3.76 25.32 -16.62
C LYS A 392 -2.96 26.17 -17.61
N SER A 393 -3.53 27.28 -18.08
CA SER A 393 -2.84 28.14 -19.06
C SER A 393 -1.79 29.01 -18.37
N SER A 394 -0.62 29.13 -19.00
CA SER A 394 0.51 29.93 -18.53
C SER A 394 0.32 31.44 -18.71
N ARG A 395 -0.87 31.89 -19.12
CA ARG A 395 -1.25 33.31 -19.25
C ARG A 395 -2.30 33.75 -18.23
N ASP A 396 -2.97 32.82 -17.55
CA ASP A 396 -4.13 33.11 -16.68
C ASP A 396 -3.71 33.69 -15.31
N SER A 397 -2.45 34.13 -15.19
CA SER A 397 -1.88 34.83 -14.04
C SER A 397 -1.90 36.36 -14.19
N SER A 398 -2.49 36.89 -15.26
CA SER A 398 -2.53 38.33 -15.56
C SER A 398 -3.64 38.66 -16.57
N GLN A 399 -4.60 39.49 -16.15
CA GLN A 399 -5.81 39.90 -16.92
C GLN A 399 -6.82 38.73 -17.10
N ASP A 400 -8.14 38.87 -16.87
CA ASP A 400 -9.00 40.04 -16.64
C ASP A 400 -10.01 39.86 -15.50
N GLY A 401 -10.65 40.95 -15.06
CA GLY A 401 -11.50 41.03 -13.87
C GLY A 401 -12.95 40.53 -13.98
N GLU A 402 -13.22 39.45 -14.72
CA GLU A 402 -14.51 38.74 -14.63
C GLU A 402 -14.46 37.64 -13.55
N SER A 403 -15.63 37.13 -13.15
CA SER A 403 -15.76 36.29 -11.95
C SER A 403 -14.98 34.97 -12.03
N HIS A 404 -13.83 34.94 -11.34
CA HIS A 404 -13.00 33.74 -11.18
C HIS A 404 -13.82 32.57 -10.63
N ILE A 405 -14.18 31.66 -11.52
CA ILE A 405 -14.47 30.27 -11.15
C ILE A 405 -13.12 29.64 -10.85
N ASP A 406 -12.92 29.13 -9.64
CA ASP A 406 -11.81 28.23 -9.35
C ASP A 406 -12.00 26.92 -10.14
N VAL A 407 -11.40 26.89 -11.33
CA VAL A 407 -11.36 25.74 -12.21
C VAL A 407 -10.18 24.87 -11.78
N GLU A 408 -10.48 23.77 -11.09
CA GLU A 408 -9.51 22.68 -10.89
C GLU A 408 -9.18 22.04 -12.25
N TYR A 409 -8.11 22.51 -12.89
CA TYR A 409 -7.58 21.90 -14.10
C TYR A 409 -7.03 20.50 -13.80
N GLU A 410 -7.44 19.50 -14.59
CA GLU A 410 -6.99 18.11 -14.46
C GLU A 410 -5.46 17.98 -14.53
N PHE A 411 -4.77 18.88 -15.25
CA PHE A 411 -3.30 18.90 -15.38
C PHE A 411 -2.72 20.33 -15.42
N ASN A 412 -1.42 20.46 -15.13
CA ASN A 412 -0.65 21.67 -15.46
C ASN A 412 -0.24 21.73 -16.94
N GLU A 413 0.09 20.58 -17.55
CA GLU A 413 0.48 20.45 -18.95
C GLU A 413 -0.15 19.19 -19.56
N VAL A 414 -0.30 19.15 -20.88
CA VAL A 414 -0.84 17.99 -21.61
C VAL A 414 0.06 16.75 -21.36
N PRO A 415 -0.47 15.62 -20.86
CA PRO A 415 0.35 14.44 -20.58
C PRO A 415 1.20 13.99 -21.78
N SER A 416 2.49 13.77 -21.56
CA SER A 416 3.48 13.52 -22.62
C SER A 416 3.12 12.35 -23.53
N TRP A 417 2.50 11.29 -22.97
CA TRP A 417 2.06 10.12 -23.73
C TRP A 417 0.97 10.46 -24.76
N CYS A 418 0.05 11.38 -24.47
CA CYS A 418 -0.94 11.89 -25.43
C CYS A 418 -0.22 12.59 -26.59
N VAL A 419 0.74 13.45 -26.24
CA VAL A 419 1.52 14.24 -27.20
C VAL A 419 2.38 13.33 -28.09
N GLU A 420 2.99 12.27 -27.53
CA GLU A 420 3.76 11.28 -28.30
C GLU A 420 2.89 10.43 -29.22
N ALA A 421 1.76 9.92 -28.74
CA ALA A 421 0.82 9.14 -29.53
C ALA A 421 0.31 9.94 -30.74
N LEU A 422 -0.09 11.20 -30.53
CA LEU A 422 -0.59 12.07 -31.58
C LEU A 422 0.52 12.56 -32.53
N LYS A 423 1.75 12.81 -32.03
CA LYS A 423 2.90 13.19 -32.89
C LYS A 423 3.32 12.07 -33.85
N LYS A 424 3.27 10.80 -33.43
CA LYS A 424 3.66 9.65 -34.28
C LYS A 424 2.82 9.56 -35.57
N MET A 425 1.56 10.01 -35.55
CA MET A 425 0.71 10.05 -36.75
C MET A 425 1.31 10.92 -37.88
N LYS A 426 1.77 12.14 -37.54
CA LYS A 426 2.39 13.07 -38.51
C LYS A 426 3.70 12.53 -39.12
N ALA A 427 4.45 11.72 -38.37
CA ALA A 427 5.66 11.08 -38.88
C ALA A 427 5.36 9.94 -39.87
N SER A 428 4.24 9.23 -39.68
CA SER A 428 3.82 8.13 -40.56
C SER A 428 3.34 8.64 -41.92
N GLN A 429 2.46 9.67 -41.95
CA GLN A 429 1.96 10.26 -43.20
C GLN A 429 3.09 10.82 -44.09
N ARG A 430 4.18 11.36 -43.51
CA ARG A 430 5.34 11.81 -44.30
C ARG A 430 6.13 10.66 -44.95
N LYS A 431 6.12 9.44 -44.40
CA LYS A 431 6.85 8.32 -45.01
C LYS A 431 6.19 7.79 -46.28
N SER A 432 4.87 7.85 -46.39
CA SER A 432 4.13 7.47 -47.61
C SER A 432 4.36 8.41 -48.81
N THR A 433 4.86 9.63 -48.58
CA THR A 433 5.02 10.65 -49.65
C THR A 433 6.48 10.86 -50.08
N VAL A 434 7.45 10.32 -49.34
CA VAL A 434 8.89 10.64 -49.51
C VAL A 434 9.70 9.47 -50.10
N GLN A 435 9.04 8.41 -50.60
CA GLN A 435 9.72 7.27 -51.22
C GLN A 435 10.21 7.52 -52.68
N HIS A 436 10.36 8.80 -53.07
CA HIS A 436 10.87 9.26 -54.36
C HIS A 436 11.78 10.51 -54.24
N SER A 437 13.01 10.32 -53.77
CA SER A 437 14.20 11.11 -54.12
C SER A 437 15.46 10.46 -53.52
N LYS A 438 16.62 10.61 -54.17
CA LYS A 438 17.87 9.91 -53.81
C LYS A 438 18.97 10.86 -53.29
N SER A 439 19.69 10.40 -52.25
CA SER A 439 21.16 10.46 -52.09
C SER A 439 21.93 11.80 -52.00
N VAL A 440 23.24 11.70 -51.68
CA VAL A 440 24.33 12.71 -51.83
C VAL A 440 24.33 13.86 -50.80
N VAL A 441 25.44 14.27 -50.13
CA VAL A 441 26.79 13.68 -49.87
C VAL A 441 27.54 14.46 -48.75
N GLU A 442 28.62 13.91 -48.15
CA GLU A 442 29.72 14.60 -47.38
C GLU A 442 29.36 15.45 -46.11
N SER A 443 30.29 16.04 -45.31
CA SER A 443 31.64 15.66 -44.78
C SER A 443 32.04 16.70 -43.68
N PRO A 444 32.85 16.39 -42.63
CA PRO A 444 33.02 17.28 -41.46
C PRO A 444 34.25 18.23 -41.51
N ARG A 445 34.22 19.31 -40.70
CA ARG A 445 35.40 20.15 -40.36
C ARG A 445 35.41 20.59 -38.88
N GLN A 446 36.60 20.92 -38.38
CA GLN A 446 36.89 21.36 -37.01
C GLN A 446 37.37 22.83 -36.97
N HIS A 447 37.19 23.50 -35.82
CA HIS A 447 38.09 24.46 -35.13
C HIS A 447 37.44 24.71 -33.74
N ASP A 448 38.08 24.82 -32.56
CA ASP A 448 39.36 25.41 -32.10
C ASP A 448 39.34 26.96 -32.17
N ARG A 449 39.71 27.78 -31.16
CA ARG A 449 40.10 27.54 -29.75
C ARG A 449 40.08 28.85 -28.92
N THR A 450 39.78 28.81 -27.61
CA THR A 450 40.13 29.85 -26.58
C THR A 450 39.59 31.29 -26.80
N LEU A 451 39.68 32.30 -25.90
CA LEU A 451 40.15 32.52 -24.50
C LEU A 451 38.94 33.14 -23.69
N ASP A 452 38.97 33.60 -22.43
CA ASP A 452 39.99 34.26 -21.60
C ASP A 452 39.80 34.00 -20.07
N ARG A 453 40.71 34.50 -19.21
CA ARG A 453 40.93 34.04 -17.83
C ARG A 453 41.52 35.12 -16.88
N ARG A 454 40.70 35.69 -15.99
CA ARG A 454 41.05 36.53 -14.81
C ARG A 454 39.87 36.53 -13.83
N HIS A 455 39.98 36.66 -12.50
CA HIS A 455 41.11 36.88 -11.57
C HIS A 455 41.12 35.83 -10.42
N THR A 456 42.18 35.82 -9.58
CA THR A 456 42.29 34.98 -8.37
C THR A 456 42.91 35.76 -7.19
N ARG A 457 42.86 35.17 -5.97
CA ARG A 457 43.25 35.72 -4.64
C ARG A 457 42.19 36.68 -4.07
N SER A 458 41.97 36.79 -2.76
CA SER A 458 42.65 36.22 -1.56
C SER A 458 41.61 35.54 -0.63
N ALA A 459 41.89 34.90 0.52
CA ALA A 459 43.12 34.80 1.32
C ALA A 459 43.25 33.41 2.01
N LYS A 460 44.40 33.17 2.65
CA LYS A 460 44.70 31.94 3.40
C LYS A 460 45.65 32.25 4.57
N GLN A 461 45.17 32.25 5.82
CA GLN A 461 46.03 32.36 7.01
C GLN A 461 45.29 31.94 8.29
N GLY A 462 46.04 31.34 9.23
CA GLY A 462 45.65 31.15 10.64
C GLY A 462 44.71 29.97 10.97
N GLU A 463 44.89 29.22 12.07
CA GLU A 463 46.01 29.16 13.03
C GLU A 463 46.15 27.74 13.61
N ASN A 464 47.30 27.43 14.21
CA ASN A 464 47.48 26.25 15.07
C ASN A 464 46.98 26.55 16.49
N GLY A 465 46.11 25.71 17.04
CA GLY A 465 45.67 25.79 18.44
C GLY A 465 45.47 24.40 19.04
N GLY A 466 46.43 23.93 19.84
CA GLY A 466 46.38 22.63 20.49
C GLY A 466 45.67 22.69 21.84
N ASP A 467 44.44 22.19 21.92
CA ASP A 467 43.63 22.25 23.14
C ASP A 467 43.48 20.86 23.81
N LYS A 468 44.08 20.71 25.00
CA LYS A 468 44.06 19.46 25.80
C LYS A 468 42.80 19.27 26.65
N THR A 469 41.83 20.19 26.63
CA THR A 469 40.63 20.13 27.51
C THR A 469 39.56 19.10 27.09
N SER A 470 39.64 18.55 25.87
CA SER A 470 38.48 17.88 25.23
C SER A 470 38.12 16.46 25.71
N ILE A 471 38.84 15.84 26.65
CA ILE A 471 38.66 14.41 27.01
C ILE A 471 37.61 14.20 28.12
N GLY A 472 37.47 15.13 29.08
CA GLY A 472 36.51 14.98 30.19
C GLY A 472 35.05 15.12 29.72
N GLY A 473 34.75 16.20 28.99
CA GLY A 473 33.38 16.52 28.57
C GLY A 473 32.75 15.51 27.60
N SER A 474 33.55 14.77 26.82
CA SER A 474 33.06 13.72 25.92
C SER A 474 32.61 12.46 26.66
N ARG A 475 33.30 12.11 27.77
CA ARG A 475 32.90 11.00 28.66
C ARG A 475 31.62 11.33 29.44
N LEU A 476 31.53 12.54 29.99
CA LEU A 476 30.33 12.98 30.71
C LEU A 476 29.09 13.01 29.81
N LEU A 477 29.22 13.48 28.56
CA LEU A 477 28.14 13.46 27.57
C LEU A 477 27.67 12.03 27.27
N PHE A 478 28.60 11.09 27.04
CA PHE A 478 28.28 9.69 26.76
C PHE A 478 27.52 9.01 27.92
N LEU A 479 27.98 9.20 29.16
CA LEU A 479 27.30 8.67 30.34
C LEU A 479 25.94 9.33 30.57
N GLY A 480 25.82 10.64 30.32
CA GLY A 480 24.55 11.36 30.40
C GLY A 480 23.50 10.87 29.40
N LEU A 481 23.89 10.58 28.16
CA LEU A 481 23.00 10.00 27.14
C LEU A 481 22.52 8.59 27.51
N ILE A 482 23.41 7.76 28.06
CA ILE A 482 23.06 6.43 28.58
C ILE A 482 22.07 6.56 29.74
N ALA A 483 22.35 7.42 30.73
CA ALA A 483 21.43 7.63 31.86
C ALA A 483 20.06 8.14 31.40
N PHE A 484 20.01 9.12 30.49
CA PHE A 484 18.78 9.64 29.90
C PHE A 484 17.94 8.55 29.20
N ARG A 485 18.58 7.71 28.37
CA ARG A 485 17.86 6.65 27.63
C ARG A 485 17.51 5.44 28.49
N LEU A 486 18.23 5.19 29.60
CA LEU A 486 17.82 4.22 30.62
C LEU A 486 16.59 4.70 31.41
N VAL A 487 16.54 5.99 31.80
CA VAL A 487 15.31 6.57 32.40
C VAL A 487 14.14 6.48 31.41
N ASN A 488 14.37 6.80 30.14
CA ASN A 488 13.35 6.67 29.10
C ASN A 488 12.87 5.21 28.93
N ALA A 489 13.75 4.21 29.01
CA ALA A 489 13.38 2.79 28.98
C ALA A 489 12.51 2.38 30.19
N LEU A 490 12.79 2.92 31.38
CA LEU A 490 11.99 2.71 32.59
C LEU A 490 10.61 3.40 32.53
N MET A 491 10.45 4.43 31.69
CA MET A 491 9.17 5.12 31.47
C MET A 491 8.24 4.43 30.46
N ILE A 492 8.65 3.35 29.79
CA ILE A 492 7.80 2.63 28.85
C ILE A 492 6.88 1.65 29.59
N GLN A 493 5.60 2.00 29.64
CA GLN A 493 4.49 1.23 30.22
C GLN A 493 3.47 0.76 29.16
N THR A 494 3.69 1.10 27.90
CA THR A 494 2.80 0.83 26.76
C THR A 494 3.35 -0.25 25.83
N THR A 495 2.50 -0.87 25.03
CA THR A 495 2.88 -1.78 23.93
C THR A 495 2.81 -1.05 22.59
N PHE A 496 3.78 -1.21 21.69
CA PHE A 496 3.76 -0.54 20.37
C PHE A 496 3.32 -1.46 19.21
N VAL A 497 3.97 -2.60 19.03
CA VAL A 497 3.68 -3.58 17.97
C VAL A 497 3.94 -5.02 18.45
N PRO A 498 3.25 -6.04 17.91
CA PRO A 498 3.48 -7.45 18.29
C PRO A 498 4.95 -7.90 18.21
N ASP A 499 5.71 -7.45 17.21
CA ASP A 499 7.15 -7.76 17.05
C ASP A 499 8.02 -7.37 18.27
N GLU A 500 7.52 -6.53 19.20
CA GLU A 500 8.18 -6.21 20.47
C GLU A 500 8.26 -7.41 21.43
N VAL A 501 7.40 -8.42 21.23
CA VAL A 501 7.31 -9.65 22.04
C VAL A 501 7.57 -10.88 21.17
N TRP A 502 6.87 -11.00 20.05
CA TRP A 502 6.79 -12.22 19.22
C TRP A 502 8.01 -12.45 18.30
N GLN A 503 8.96 -11.52 18.28
CA GLN A 503 10.28 -11.68 17.64
C GLN A 503 11.45 -11.46 18.62
N SER A 504 11.18 -11.40 19.92
CA SER A 504 12.22 -11.22 20.95
C SER A 504 11.88 -11.93 22.26
N VAL A 505 11.11 -11.30 23.15
CA VAL A 505 10.95 -11.70 24.55
C VAL A 505 10.31 -13.09 24.70
N GLU A 506 9.22 -13.36 23.96
CA GLU A 506 8.54 -14.66 24.02
C GLU A 506 9.38 -15.77 23.38
N VAL A 507 10.03 -15.50 22.25
CA VAL A 507 10.89 -16.45 21.54
C VAL A 507 12.10 -16.84 22.39
N ALA A 508 12.74 -15.83 23.00
CA ALA A 508 13.88 -16.01 23.89
C ALA A 508 13.51 -16.76 25.17
N HIS A 509 12.35 -16.46 25.75
CA HIS A 509 11.79 -17.17 26.90
C HIS A 509 11.48 -18.63 26.54
N ARG A 510 10.81 -18.88 25.41
CA ARG A 510 10.46 -20.22 24.94
C ARG A 510 11.67 -21.13 24.70
N TRP A 511 12.78 -20.56 24.22
CA TRP A 511 14.04 -21.28 24.03
C TRP A 511 14.86 -21.46 25.31
N ALA A 512 14.68 -20.60 26.33
CA ALA A 512 15.36 -20.74 27.62
C ALA A 512 14.64 -21.71 28.58
N TYR A 513 13.30 -21.63 28.67
CA TYR A 513 12.50 -22.30 29.70
C TYR A 513 11.65 -23.48 29.20
N GLY A 514 11.48 -23.65 27.88
CA GLY A 514 10.76 -24.79 27.32
C GLY A 514 9.23 -24.70 27.31
N PHE A 515 8.64 -23.64 27.87
CA PHE A 515 7.20 -23.32 27.80
C PHE A 515 6.96 -21.92 27.20
N GLY A 516 5.74 -21.64 26.74
CA GLY A 516 5.42 -20.48 25.87
C GLY A 516 5.19 -20.87 24.41
N THR A 517 4.99 -19.88 23.53
CA THR A 517 4.53 -20.10 22.13
C THR A 517 5.48 -19.47 21.10
N LEU A 518 5.70 -20.19 20.00
CA LEU A 518 6.35 -19.65 18.80
C LEU A 518 5.31 -19.40 17.71
N THR A 519 5.42 -18.28 16.99
CA THR A 519 4.59 -18.02 15.80
C THR A 519 5.06 -18.85 14.60
N TRP A 520 4.21 -18.93 13.57
CA TRP A 520 4.52 -19.58 12.29
C TRP A 520 5.90 -19.20 11.70
N GLU A 521 6.34 -17.96 11.90
CA GLU A 521 7.61 -17.39 11.41
C GLU A 521 8.85 -18.19 11.84
N TRP A 522 8.77 -18.81 13.01
CA TRP A 522 9.83 -19.55 13.69
C TRP A 522 9.70 -21.07 13.53
N THR A 523 8.68 -21.56 12.82
CA THR A 523 8.53 -22.99 12.55
C THR A 523 9.70 -23.52 11.71
N PRO A 524 10.20 -24.74 11.96
CA PRO A 524 11.28 -25.31 11.17
C PRO A 524 11.00 -25.35 9.66
N THR A 525 9.74 -25.54 9.25
CA THR A 525 9.28 -25.58 7.85
C THR A 525 9.40 -24.22 7.16
N VAL A 526 9.11 -23.12 7.85
CA VAL A 526 9.06 -21.77 7.25
C VAL A 526 10.36 -20.99 7.51
N ALA A 527 10.79 -20.86 8.77
CA ALA A 527 12.06 -20.28 9.18
C ALA A 527 12.44 -18.97 8.46
N ILE A 528 11.61 -17.93 8.55
CA ILE A 528 11.79 -16.64 7.84
C ILE A 528 12.43 -15.52 8.70
N ARG A 529 12.73 -15.79 9.98
CA ARG A 529 13.31 -14.82 10.92
C ARG A 529 14.69 -15.26 11.40
N SER A 530 15.58 -14.29 11.62
CA SER A 530 16.96 -14.51 12.05
C SER A 530 17.03 -14.82 13.56
N PRO A 531 17.50 -16.02 13.97
CA PRO A 531 17.57 -16.38 15.39
C PRO A 531 18.56 -15.56 16.21
N LEU A 532 19.53 -14.91 15.56
CA LEU A 532 20.62 -14.16 16.18
C LEU A 532 20.15 -13.14 17.24
N TYR A 533 18.98 -12.53 17.04
CA TYR A 533 18.44 -11.52 17.94
C TYR A 533 17.79 -12.12 19.21
N PRO A 534 16.77 -13.02 19.13
CA PRO A 534 16.23 -13.68 20.32
C PRO A 534 17.22 -14.62 21.02
N LEU A 535 18.18 -15.25 20.32
CA LEU A 535 19.19 -16.11 20.96
C LEU A 535 20.04 -15.36 21.99
N PHE A 536 20.35 -14.08 21.74
CA PHE A 536 21.10 -13.25 22.68
C PHE A 536 20.38 -13.16 24.03
N PHE A 537 19.08 -12.89 24.02
CA PHE A 537 18.28 -12.86 25.25
C PHE A 537 18.03 -14.26 25.82
N ALA A 538 17.86 -15.30 24.98
CA ALA A 538 17.71 -16.68 25.45
C ALA A 538 18.94 -17.16 26.26
N GLY A 539 20.14 -16.79 25.82
CA GLY A 539 21.38 -17.06 26.56
C GLY A 539 21.43 -16.35 27.92
N ILE A 540 21.00 -15.07 27.98
CA ILE A 540 20.91 -14.32 29.23
C ILE A 540 19.86 -14.94 30.17
N TYR A 541 18.68 -15.27 29.65
CA TYR A 541 17.61 -15.91 30.44
C TYR A 541 18.05 -17.26 31.00
N LYS A 542 18.73 -18.09 30.19
CA LYS A 542 19.28 -19.37 30.66
C LYS A 542 20.34 -19.20 31.77
N ALA A 543 21.07 -18.08 31.77
CA ALA A 543 21.96 -17.72 32.87
C ALA A 543 21.18 -17.24 34.12
N LEU A 544 20.13 -16.42 33.96
CA LEU A 544 19.27 -16.01 35.08
C LEU A 544 18.62 -17.23 35.76
N ALA A 545 18.16 -18.20 34.97
CA ALA A 545 17.59 -19.47 35.43
C ALA A 545 18.62 -20.31 36.21
N PHE A 546 19.85 -20.42 35.69
CA PHE A 546 20.95 -21.12 36.36
C PHE A 546 21.31 -20.51 37.73
N PHE A 547 21.09 -19.20 37.90
CA PHE A 547 21.31 -18.50 39.17
C PHE A 547 20.03 -18.30 40.02
N GLY A 548 18.86 -18.76 39.57
CA GLY A 548 17.59 -18.63 40.30
C GLY A 548 17.11 -17.17 40.48
N VAL A 549 17.38 -16.30 39.50
CA VAL A 549 17.03 -14.85 39.53
C VAL A 549 16.15 -14.41 38.35
N ASP A 550 15.55 -15.38 37.68
CA ASP A 550 14.72 -15.33 36.46
C ASP A 550 13.30 -14.76 36.64
N SER A 551 13.10 -13.91 37.65
CA SER A 551 11.81 -13.25 37.91
C SER A 551 11.19 -12.57 36.67
N ARG A 552 9.85 -12.55 36.57
CA ARG A 552 9.07 -11.83 35.55
C ARG A 552 9.65 -10.45 35.22
N ASN A 553 10.00 -9.68 36.24
CA ASN A 553 10.53 -8.32 36.07
C ASN A 553 11.91 -8.33 35.39
N ALA A 554 12.77 -9.31 35.67
CA ALA A 554 14.04 -9.47 34.94
C ALA A 554 13.80 -9.82 33.46
N ILE A 555 12.87 -10.74 33.16
CA ILE A 555 12.53 -11.15 31.79
C ILE A 555 11.97 -9.98 30.96
N VAL A 556 11.05 -9.18 31.51
CA VAL A 556 10.43 -8.06 30.79
C VAL A 556 11.35 -6.84 30.72
N LEU A 557 12.07 -6.51 31.80
CA LEU A 557 12.80 -5.25 31.92
C LEU A 557 14.21 -5.30 31.35
N LEU A 558 14.92 -6.43 31.40
CA LEU A 558 16.29 -6.54 30.91
C LEU A 558 16.42 -6.23 29.40
N PRO A 559 15.52 -6.70 28.51
CA PRO A 559 15.52 -6.29 27.11
C PRO A 559 15.28 -4.77 26.92
N ARG A 560 14.33 -4.17 27.67
CA ARG A 560 14.07 -2.72 27.62
C ARG A 560 15.30 -1.92 28.08
N LEU A 561 15.97 -2.33 29.16
CA LEU A 561 17.19 -1.68 29.65
C LEU A 561 18.39 -1.86 28.69
N PHE A 562 18.54 -3.03 28.07
CA PHE A 562 19.54 -3.25 27.02
C PHE A 562 19.35 -2.30 25.84
N HIS A 563 18.10 -2.13 25.37
CA HIS A 563 17.81 -1.19 24.28
C HIS A 563 17.91 0.28 24.72
N GLY A 564 17.63 0.61 25.98
CA GLY A 564 17.92 1.92 26.57
C GLY A 564 19.42 2.26 26.53
N LEU A 565 20.27 1.32 26.96
CA LEU A 565 21.73 1.43 26.85
C LEU A 565 22.18 1.57 25.39
N LEU A 566 21.68 0.70 24.49
CA LEU A 566 21.98 0.73 23.06
C LEU A 566 21.57 2.06 22.41
N THR A 567 20.44 2.64 22.83
CA THR A 567 19.96 3.95 22.37
C THR A 567 20.90 5.06 22.79
N GLY A 568 21.31 5.12 24.07
CA GLY A 568 22.27 6.14 24.55
C GLY A 568 23.66 6.04 23.89
N VAL A 569 24.11 4.82 23.59
CA VAL A 569 25.30 4.57 22.78
C VAL A 569 25.10 5.05 21.33
N THR A 570 23.91 4.83 20.75
CA THR A 570 23.57 5.21 19.38
C THR A 570 23.44 6.72 19.21
N ASP A 571 22.79 7.43 20.13
CA ASP A 571 22.72 8.91 20.16
C ASP A 571 24.14 9.51 20.06
N TYR A 572 25.10 8.94 20.82
CA TYR A 572 26.49 9.37 20.79
C TYR A 572 27.20 9.03 19.48
N ILE A 573 26.87 7.91 18.84
CA ILE A 573 27.38 7.54 17.51
C ILE A 573 26.84 8.50 16.43
N ILE A 574 25.58 8.91 16.52
CA ILE A 574 24.94 9.90 15.63
C ILE A 574 25.56 11.29 15.85
N TYR A 575 25.82 11.70 17.09
CA TYR A 575 26.60 12.90 17.39
C TYR A 575 28.01 12.85 16.76
N LEU A 576 28.75 11.75 16.92
CA LEU A 576 30.09 11.60 16.32
C LEU A 576 30.06 11.57 14.79
N MET A 577 29.01 11.02 14.17
CA MET A 577 28.77 11.14 12.73
C MET A 577 28.55 12.60 12.33
N ALA A 578 27.72 13.35 13.05
CA ALA A 578 27.47 14.76 12.78
C ALA A 578 28.73 15.63 12.95
N VAL A 579 29.56 15.36 13.97
CA VAL A 579 30.87 16.03 14.14
C VAL A 579 31.75 15.85 12.90
N ARG A 580 31.72 14.67 12.28
CA ARG A 580 32.47 14.35 11.04
C ARG A 580 31.93 15.06 9.79
N LEU A 581 30.61 15.29 9.72
CA LEU A 581 29.93 15.82 8.52
C LEU A 581 29.74 17.35 8.52
N SER A 582 29.52 17.96 9.69
CA SER A 582 29.23 19.40 9.83
C SER A 582 29.95 20.10 11.00
N GLY A 583 30.83 19.40 11.72
CA GLY A 583 31.67 19.98 12.78
C GLY A 583 30.98 20.10 14.13
N LYS A 584 31.77 20.34 15.19
CA LYS A 584 31.33 20.29 16.61
C LYS A 584 30.12 21.18 16.93
N LEU A 585 30.00 22.37 16.32
CA LEU A 585 28.89 23.29 16.58
C LEU A 585 27.57 22.76 16.02
N SER A 586 27.52 22.41 14.73
CA SER A 586 26.33 21.84 14.10
C SER A 586 25.94 20.49 14.73
N ALA A 587 26.92 19.68 15.15
CA ALA A 587 26.67 18.39 15.77
C ALA A 587 25.90 18.47 17.10
N ARG A 588 26.07 19.56 17.88
CA ARG A 588 25.26 19.79 19.10
C ARG A 588 23.77 19.93 18.79
N TRP A 589 23.43 20.57 17.67
CA TRP A 589 22.04 20.73 17.22
C TRP A 589 21.47 19.43 16.63
N VAL A 590 22.30 18.58 16.03
CA VAL A 590 21.91 17.20 15.63
C VAL A 590 21.62 16.33 16.86
N LEU A 591 22.46 16.38 17.88
CA LEU A 591 22.19 15.66 19.12
C LEU A 591 20.93 16.18 19.81
N LEU A 592 20.71 17.50 19.82
CA LEU A 592 19.46 18.09 20.32
C LEU A 592 18.23 17.59 19.55
N ALA A 593 18.31 17.49 18.22
CA ALA A 593 17.22 16.94 17.40
C ALA A 593 16.93 15.46 17.74
N GLU A 594 17.96 14.63 17.94
CA GLU A 594 17.81 13.20 18.26
C GLU A 594 17.25 12.95 19.68
N ILE A 595 17.74 13.64 20.71
CA ILE A 595 17.23 13.49 22.08
C ILE A 595 15.84 14.10 22.26
N THR A 596 15.46 15.06 21.42
CA THR A 596 14.10 15.64 21.37
C THR A 596 13.18 14.94 20.38
N SER A 597 13.59 13.87 19.69
CA SER A 597 12.67 13.15 18.81
C SER A 597 11.71 12.28 19.62
N TRP A 598 10.41 12.56 19.53
CA TRP A 598 9.38 11.74 20.20
C TRP A 598 9.43 10.28 19.73
N PHE A 599 9.69 10.05 18.43
CA PHE A 599 9.69 8.72 17.85
C PHE A 599 10.93 7.92 18.24
N THR A 600 12.12 8.54 18.34
CA THR A 600 13.29 7.87 18.93
C THR A 600 13.04 7.56 20.41
N ALA A 601 12.42 8.48 21.17
CA ALA A 601 12.09 8.22 22.58
C ALA A 601 11.08 7.06 22.75
N TYR A 602 10.04 7.00 21.91
CA TYR A 602 8.98 6.00 21.98
C TYR A 602 9.39 4.63 21.44
N CYS A 603 10.19 4.58 20.35
CA CYS A 603 10.54 3.32 19.69
C CYS A 603 11.86 2.72 20.16
N ALA A 604 12.93 3.51 20.27
CA ALA A 604 14.31 3.00 20.38
C ALA A 604 14.60 2.11 21.61
N PRO A 605 14.05 2.37 22.83
CA PRO A 605 14.31 1.52 24.00
C PRO A 605 13.45 0.25 24.06
N ARG A 606 12.59 -0.02 23.07
CA ARG A 606 11.75 -1.22 23.02
C ARG A 606 12.53 -2.45 22.57
N SER A 607 12.02 -3.64 22.88
CA SER A 607 12.60 -4.94 22.49
C SER A 607 12.41 -5.32 21.01
N LEU A 608 12.53 -4.36 20.09
CA LEU A 608 12.36 -4.56 18.64
C LEU A 608 13.66 -4.90 17.91
N SER A 609 13.60 -5.85 16.97
CA SER A 609 14.71 -6.13 16.04
C SER A 609 15.08 -4.90 15.19
N ASN A 610 14.09 -4.06 14.85
CA ASN A 610 14.27 -2.77 14.17
C ASN A 610 15.21 -1.80 14.91
N ASN A 611 15.30 -1.88 16.25
CA ASN A 611 16.13 -0.97 17.04
C ASN A 611 17.61 -1.37 16.97
N LEU A 612 17.88 -2.68 16.93
CA LEU A 612 19.22 -3.20 16.65
C LEU A 612 19.65 -2.90 15.20
N GLU A 613 18.74 -3.04 14.22
CA GLU A 613 18.96 -2.62 12.83
C GLU A 613 19.28 -1.11 12.75
N TRP A 614 18.53 -0.25 13.43
CA TRP A 614 18.78 1.21 13.51
C TRP A 614 20.16 1.54 14.11
N ALA A 615 20.53 0.91 15.23
CA ALA A 615 21.83 1.13 15.86
C ALA A 615 23.00 0.73 14.94
N LEU A 616 22.90 -0.42 14.27
CA LEU A 616 23.89 -0.87 13.29
C LEU A 616 23.92 0.04 12.04
N HIS A 617 22.77 0.54 11.58
CA HIS A 617 22.69 1.56 10.52
C HIS A 617 23.39 2.86 10.91
N ALA A 618 23.22 3.36 12.14
CA ALA A 618 23.92 4.55 12.62
C ALA A 618 25.46 4.36 12.63
N VAL A 619 25.94 3.17 13.03
CA VAL A 619 27.36 2.82 12.93
C VAL A 619 27.82 2.77 11.47
N ALA A 620 27.04 2.13 10.59
CA ALA A 620 27.35 2.05 9.16
C ALA A 620 27.42 3.45 8.52
N PHE A 621 26.48 4.37 8.81
CA PHE A 621 26.53 5.75 8.31
C PHE A 621 27.72 6.56 8.87
N ARG A 622 28.13 6.32 10.13
CA ARG A 622 29.34 6.94 10.72
C ARG A 622 30.61 6.52 9.99
N TYR A 623 30.73 5.25 9.61
CA TYR A 623 31.92 4.71 8.92
C TYR A 623 31.85 4.77 7.38
N TYR A 624 30.66 5.01 6.81
CA TYR A 624 30.45 5.14 5.36
C TYR A 624 31.43 6.15 4.73
N PRO A 625 32.06 5.82 3.60
CA PRO A 625 33.05 6.68 2.94
C PRO A 625 32.36 7.81 2.15
N TRP A 626 31.91 8.83 2.87
CA TRP A 626 31.48 10.12 2.33
C TRP A 626 32.56 10.75 1.39
N PRO A 627 32.22 11.72 0.52
CA PRO A 627 33.05 12.12 -0.65
C PRO A 627 34.48 12.60 -0.36
N PRO A 628 35.37 12.68 -1.38
CA PRO A 628 36.82 12.89 -1.19
C PRO A 628 37.20 14.19 -0.49
N SER A 629 36.32 15.20 -0.44
CA SER A 629 36.49 16.42 0.36
C SER A 629 36.52 16.18 1.88
N LEU A 630 36.33 14.93 2.33
CA LEU A 630 36.53 14.47 3.71
C LEU A 630 37.74 13.53 3.88
N GLY A 631 38.61 13.40 2.87
CA GLY A 631 39.98 12.87 3.01
C GLY A 631 40.10 11.37 3.34
N LEU A 632 39.44 10.49 2.58
CA LEU A 632 39.46 9.03 2.81
C LEU A 632 39.72 8.27 1.50
N GLY A 633 40.91 7.68 1.38
CA GLY A 633 41.28 6.79 0.29
C GLY A 633 40.77 5.35 0.45
N PRO A 634 40.96 4.49 -0.56
CA PRO A 634 40.47 3.10 -0.57
C PRO A 634 41.09 2.21 0.52
N ALA A 635 42.34 2.43 0.92
CA ALA A 635 43.00 1.75 2.04
C ALA A 635 42.56 2.24 3.44
N SER A 636 41.34 2.80 3.57
CA SER A 636 40.88 3.37 4.84
C SER A 636 40.48 2.30 5.86
N THR A 637 40.96 2.46 7.10
CA THR A 637 40.55 1.67 8.27
C THR A 637 39.05 1.74 8.57
N THR A 638 38.28 2.64 7.95
CA THR A 638 36.81 2.67 8.08
C THR A 638 36.07 1.69 7.17
N ALA A 639 36.73 1.08 6.17
CA ALA A 639 36.09 0.11 5.27
C ALA A 639 35.67 -1.17 6.01
N VAL A 640 36.52 -1.70 6.90
CA VAL A 640 36.24 -2.90 7.71
C VAL A 640 34.99 -2.72 8.59
N PRO A 641 34.89 -1.72 9.50
CA PRO A 641 33.70 -1.56 10.33
C PRO A 641 32.47 -1.18 9.50
N PHE A 642 32.60 -0.47 8.39
CA PHE A 642 31.48 -0.20 7.48
C PHE A 642 30.89 -1.51 6.91
N LEU A 643 31.71 -2.33 6.25
CA LEU A 643 31.27 -3.58 5.61
C LEU A 643 30.75 -4.60 6.63
N LEU A 644 31.38 -4.70 7.81
CA LEU A 644 30.94 -5.57 8.90
C LEU A 644 29.54 -5.19 9.39
N HIS A 645 29.29 -3.91 9.68
CA HIS A 645 27.98 -3.49 10.20
C HIS A 645 26.89 -3.62 9.13
N VAL A 646 27.18 -3.33 7.85
CA VAL A 646 26.27 -3.61 6.74
C VAL A 646 25.91 -5.11 6.64
N CYS A 647 26.90 -6.00 6.78
CA CYS A 647 26.65 -7.44 6.76
C CYS A 647 25.76 -7.87 7.94
N LEU A 648 26.05 -7.39 9.15
CA LEU A 648 25.23 -7.65 10.34
C LEU A 648 23.79 -7.14 10.18
N CYS A 649 23.57 -5.95 9.60
CA CYS A 649 22.23 -5.46 9.30
C CYS A 649 21.43 -6.45 8.44
N ILE A 650 22.02 -6.92 7.34
CA ILE A 650 21.38 -7.84 6.38
C ILE A 650 21.10 -9.22 7.00
N LEU A 651 22.02 -9.74 7.82
CA LEU A 651 21.87 -11.04 8.48
C LEU A 651 20.85 -11.01 9.62
N LEU A 652 20.70 -9.89 10.33
CA LEU A 652 19.69 -9.70 11.38
C LEU A 652 18.30 -9.40 10.81
N ARG A 653 18.22 -8.53 9.79
CA ARG A 653 16.95 -8.19 9.11
C ARG A 653 17.17 -8.11 7.59
N PRO A 654 16.60 -9.04 6.78
CA PRO A 654 16.78 -9.05 5.33
C PRO A 654 16.35 -7.74 4.63
N THR A 655 15.43 -6.99 5.25
CA THR A 655 14.99 -5.65 4.79
C THR A 655 16.14 -4.67 4.59
N ALA A 656 17.22 -4.76 5.38
CA ALA A 656 18.37 -3.89 5.26
C ALA A 656 19.08 -4.00 3.89
N ALA A 657 18.92 -5.12 3.18
CA ALA A 657 19.47 -5.33 1.84
C ALA A 657 18.91 -4.33 0.81
N ILE A 658 17.64 -3.91 0.97
CA ILE A 658 16.96 -2.94 0.09
C ILE A 658 17.69 -1.60 0.10
N LEU A 659 18.24 -1.19 1.26
CA LEU A 659 19.10 -0.01 1.37
C LEU A 659 20.54 -0.31 0.93
N TRP A 660 21.17 -1.32 1.55
CA TRP A 660 22.62 -1.45 1.51
C TRP A 660 23.20 -2.07 0.24
N ILE A 661 22.46 -2.91 -0.50
CA ILE A 661 22.95 -3.45 -1.78
C ILE A 661 23.19 -2.31 -2.79
N PRO A 662 22.23 -1.39 -3.04
CA PRO A 662 22.48 -0.18 -3.83
C PRO A 662 23.64 0.68 -3.31
N VAL A 663 23.78 0.87 -1.98
CA VAL A 663 24.86 1.66 -1.38
C VAL A 663 26.23 1.05 -1.69
N CYS A 664 26.39 -0.25 -1.44
CA CYS A 664 27.66 -0.95 -1.60
C CYS A 664 28.04 -1.11 -3.07
N LEU A 665 27.06 -1.35 -3.96
CA LEU A 665 27.28 -1.34 -5.40
C LEU A 665 27.72 0.05 -5.89
N HIS A 666 27.09 1.14 -5.40
CA HIS A 666 27.54 2.49 -5.70
C HIS A 666 28.97 2.75 -5.21
N TYR A 667 29.31 2.31 -4.00
CA TYR A 667 30.66 2.46 -3.44
C TYR A 667 31.71 1.71 -4.25
N LEU A 668 31.47 0.45 -4.63
CA LEU A 668 32.36 -0.35 -5.48
C LEU A 668 32.52 0.27 -6.88
N LEU A 669 31.42 0.69 -7.51
CA LEU A 669 31.45 1.38 -8.82
C LEU A 669 32.16 2.75 -8.74
N ARG A 670 32.11 3.41 -7.58
CA ARG A 670 32.84 4.66 -7.33
C ARG A 670 34.33 4.40 -7.13
N ILE A 671 34.73 3.35 -6.42
CA ILE A 671 36.15 2.97 -6.28
C ILE A 671 36.77 2.71 -7.66
N TRP A 672 36.11 1.88 -8.48
CA TRP A 672 36.57 1.54 -9.84
C TRP A 672 36.72 2.78 -10.74
N LYS A 673 35.90 3.83 -10.55
CA LYS A 673 35.89 5.05 -11.40
C LYS A 673 36.70 6.23 -10.87
N GLU A 674 36.86 6.37 -9.55
CA GLU A 674 37.53 7.52 -8.92
C GLU A 674 38.94 7.18 -8.37
N TYR A 675 39.34 5.89 -8.31
CA TYR A 675 40.64 5.44 -7.81
C TYR A 675 41.32 4.43 -8.79
N SER A 676 41.41 3.14 -8.45
CA SER A 676 42.04 2.13 -9.33
C SER A 676 41.30 0.78 -9.34
N PHE A 677 41.66 -0.07 -10.31
CA PHE A 677 41.17 -1.45 -10.39
C PHE A 677 41.73 -2.34 -9.27
N GLN A 678 42.93 -2.05 -8.76
CA GLN A 678 43.53 -2.77 -7.63
C GLN A 678 42.75 -2.48 -6.34
N ASP A 679 42.33 -1.23 -6.12
CA ASP A 679 41.50 -0.83 -4.98
C ASP A 679 40.11 -1.47 -5.02
N PHE A 680 39.52 -1.59 -6.23
CA PHE A 680 38.27 -2.32 -6.45
C PHE A 680 38.43 -3.80 -6.08
N GLN A 681 39.50 -4.47 -6.53
CA GLN A 681 39.79 -5.85 -6.15
C GLN A 681 40.02 -6.01 -4.65
N HIS A 682 40.77 -5.09 -4.01
CA HIS A 682 41.02 -5.13 -2.57
C HIS A 682 39.71 -4.99 -1.78
N THR A 683 38.85 -4.03 -2.13
CA THR A 683 37.56 -3.80 -1.47
C THR A 683 36.61 -4.99 -1.68
N LEU A 684 36.59 -5.59 -2.88
CA LEU A 684 35.80 -6.79 -3.17
C LEU A 684 36.28 -8.00 -2.36
N ARG A 685 37.60 -8.23 -2.28
CA ARG A 685 38.18 -9.28 -1.43
C ARG A 685 37.82 -9.06 0.04
N LEU A 686 37.91 -7.83 0.55
CA LEU A 686 37.54 -7.50 1.92
C LEU A 686 36.04 -7.76 2.19
N ALA A 687 35.16 -7.38 1.26
CA ALA A 687 33.73 -7.66 1.36
C ALA A 687 33.43 -9.17 1.40
N LEU A 688 34.15 -9.99 0.64
CA LEU A 688 34.05 -11.45 0.68
C LEU A 688 34.63 -12.04 1.99
N MET A 689 35.78 -11.56 2.44
CA MET A 689 36.44 -12.00 3.68
C MET A 689 35.62 -11.67 4.95
N ILE A 690 34.76 -10.66 4.91
CA ILE A 690 33.80 -10.35 5.98
C ILE A 690 32.50 -11.11 5.76
N GLY A 691 31.93 -11.05 4.55
CA GLY A 691 30.60 -11.58 4.24
C GLY A 691 30.51 -13.10 4.33
N VAL A 692 31.53 -13.84 3.87
CA VAL A 692 31.49 -15.32 3.89
C VAL A 692 31.50 -15.86 5.33
N PRO A 693 32.44 -15.49 6.23
CA PRO A 693 32.39 -15.96 7.62
C PRO A 693 31.10 -15.57 8.35
N CYS A 694 30.60 -14.34 8.18
CA CYS A 694 29.35 -13.92 8.81
C CYS A 694 28.14 -14.72 8.28
N ALA A 695 28.08 -15.02 6.98
CA ALA A 695 27.06 -15.90 6.42
C ALA A 695 27.19 -17.35 6.91
N THR A 696 28.42 -17.90 7.01
CA THR A 696 28.67 -19.24 7.56
C THR A 696 28.23 -19.34 9.03
N VAL A 697 28.46 -18.30 9.83
CA VAL A 697 27.96 -18.26 11.23
C VAL A 697 26.43 -18.19 11.27
N SER A 698 25.77 -17.39 10.41
CA SER A 698 24.30 -17.40 10.31
C SER A 698 23.78 -18.78 9.96
N LEU A 699 24.32 -19.42 8.91
CA LEU A 699 23.93 -20.76 8.47
C LEU A 699 24.10 -21.82 9.57
N GLY A 700 25.18 -21.73 10.37
CA GLY A 700 25.40 -22.61 11.52
C GLY A 700 24.36 -22.39 12.62
N VAL A 701 24.05 -21.14 12.94
CA VAL A 701 23.01 -20.76 13.92
C VAL A 701 21.61 -21.19 13.45
N ASP A 702 21.27 -20.90 12.19
CA ASP A 702 20.02 -21.32 11.54
C ASP A 702 19.88 -22.86 11.59
N ARG A 703 20.96 -23.59 11.30
CA ARG A 703 21.00 -25.06 11.40
C ARG A 703 20.83 -25.59 12.82
N LEU A 704 21.36 -24.89 13.84
CA LEU A 704 21.22 -25.28 15.24
C LEU A 704 19.79 -25.04 15.75
N VAL A 705 19.16 -23.92 15.38
CA VAL A 705 17.82 -23.55 15.87
C VAL A 705 16.69 -24.27 15.11
N PHE A 706 16.74 -24.32 13.78
CA PHE A 706 15.67 -24.90 12.96
C PHE A 706 15.87 -26.39 12.64
N GLY A 707 16.92 -27.03 13.14
CA GLY A 707 17.20 -28.47 12.95
C GLY A 707 17.59 -28.89 11.53
N ARG A 708 17.42 -28.04 10.52
CA ARG A 708 17.79 -28.26 9.11
C ARG A 708 18.66 -27.12 8.57
N TRP A 709 19.39 -27.37 7.50
CA TRP A 709 20.03 -26.29 6.75
C TRP A 709 18.96 -25.41 6.10
N THR A 710 19.01 -24.11 6.36
CA THR A 710 18.06 -23.13 5.84
C THR A 710 18.73 -21.75 5.77
N VAL A 711 18.17 -20.85 4.96
CA VAL A 711 18.69 -19.49 4.77
C VAL A 711 17.55 -18.53 5.05
N ASN A 712 17.45 -18.03 6.29
CA ASN A 712 16.28 -17.25 6.70
C ASN A 712 16.08 -16.00 5.82
N GLN A 713 17.16 -15.41 5.29
CA GLN A 713 17.11 -14.26 4.40
C GLN A 713 16.55 -14.62 3.00
N PHE A 714 16.77 -15.85 2.51
CA PHE A 714 16.17 -16.33 1.27
C PHE A 714 14.70 -16.69 1.46
N ASN A 715 14.35 -17.36 2.57
CA ASN A 715 12.96 -17.70 2.91
C ASN A 715 12.12 -16.42 3.04
N PHE A 716 12.65 -15.38 3.68
CA PHE A 716 12.03 -14.06 3.78
C PHE A 716 11.77 -13.44 2.40
N LEU A 717 12.75 -13.50 1.49
CA LEU A 717 12.58 -13.02 0.12
C LEU A 717 11.52 -13.81 -0.64
N LEU A 718 11.52 -15.15 -0.52
CA LEU A 718 10.51 -16.04 -1.10
C LEU A 718 9.09 -15.62 -0.65
N PHE A 719 8.86 -15.56 0.67
CA PHE A 719 7.56 -15.20 1.24
C PHE A 719 7.07 -13.80 0.83
N ASN A 720 7.94 -12.79 0.92
CA ASN A 720 7.53 -11.38 0.73
C ASN A 720 7.45 -10.97 -0.75
N PHE A 721 8.33 -11.47 -1.61
CA PHE A 721 8.45 -11.02 -3.01
C PHE A 721 7.86 -11.99 -4.04
N PHE A 722 7.87 -13.30 -3.76
CA PHE A 722 7.43 -14.32 -4.72
C PHE A 722 6.09 -14.97 -4.33
N SER A 723 5.83 -15.18 -3.04
CA SER A 723 4.58 -15.78 -2.54
C SER A 723 3.45 -14.78 -2.25
N ASN A 724 3.64 -13.47 -2.50
CA ASN A 724 2.69 -12.41 -2.16
C ASN A 724 2.27 -12.31 -0.67
N GLY A 725 2.92 -13.03 0.25
CA GLY A 725 2.50 -13.15 1.65
C GLY A 725 2.49 -11.82 2.42
N ALA A 726 3.30 -10.85 1.99
CA ALA A 726 3.28 -9.49 2.53
C ALA A 726 1.94 -8.76 2.35
N ASN A 727 1.11 -9.15 1.36
CA ASN A 727 -0.19 -8.50 1.11
C ASN A 727 -1.22 -8.81 2.20
N PHE A 728 -1.09 -9.93 2.92
CA PHE A 728 -2.00 -10.35 4.00
C PHE A 728 -2.03 -9.33 5.15
N TYR A 729 -0.86 -8.76 5.49
CA TYR A 729 -0.73 -7.72 6.52
C TYR A 729 -1.15 -6.32 6.05
N GLY A 730 -1.68 -6.20 4.83
CA GLY A 730 -2.19 -4.97 4.24
C GLY A 730 -1.34 -4.43 3.08
N VAL A 731 -1.95 -3.57 2.27
CA VAL A 731 -1.30 -2.94 1.10
C VAL A 731 -1.47 -1.43 1.17
N GLN A 732 -0.35 -0.70 1.21
CA GLN A 732 -0.33 0.76 1.26
C GLN A 732 0.21 1.36 -0.04
N PRO A 733 -0.27 2.54 -0.49
CA PRO A 733 0.25 3.22 -1.69
C PRO A 733 1.76 3.45 -1.67
N TRP A 734 2.39 3.53 -2.84
CA TRP A 734 3.84 3.77 -2.97
C TRP A 734 4.29 5.07 -2.27
N TYR A 735 3.43 6.09 -2.27
CA TYR A 735 3.69 7.40 -1.68
C TYR A 735 3.40 7.47 -0.17
N TRP A 736 2.86 6.40 0.46
CA TRP A 736 2.41 6.43 1.85
C TRP A 736 3.48 6.92 2.84
N TYR A 737 4.74 6.52 2.63
CA TYR A 737 5.86 6.98 3.46
C TYR A 737 6.13 8.49 3.33
N LEU A 738 5.76 9.12 2.22
CA LEU A 738 5.93 10.57 2.00
C LEU A 738 4.73 11.37 2.53
N THR A 739 3.51 10.89 2.32
CA THR A 739 2.27 11.61 2.71
C THR A 739 1.86 11.39 4.16
N SER A 740 2.27 10.27 4.76
CA SER A 740 1.76 9.82 6.07
C SER A 740 2.89 9.35 6.97
N GLY A 741 3.78 8.49 6.47
CA GLY A 741 4.92 7.95 7.22
C GLY A 741 5.81 9.03 7.85
N LEU A 742 6.50 9.83 7.01
CA LEU A 742 7.41 10.88 7.47
C LEU A 742 6.72 12.01 8.24
N PRO A 743 5.56 12.56 7.83
CA PRO A 743 4.86 13.58 8.61
C PRO A 743 4.51 13.14 10.03
N SER A 744 3.98 11.92 10.22
CA SER A 744 3.61 11.43 11.56
C SER A 744 4.82 11.24 12.48
N ILE A 745 5.93 10.67 12.00
CA ILE A 745 7.07 10.34 12.87
C ILE A 745 8.06 11.48 13.07
N LEU A 746 8.11 12.46 12.16
CA LEU A 746 9.01 13.62 12.28
C LEU A 746 8.31 14.86 12.85
N ILE A 747 7.01 15.07 12.58
CA ILE A 747 6.24 16.25 13.03
C ILE A 747 7.03 17.56 12.80
N LEU A 748 7.49 18.23 13.86
CA LEU A 748 8.25 19.49 13.81
C LEU A 748 9.68 19.33 13.24
N HIS A 749 10.26 18.12 13.31
CA HIS A 749 11.55 17.80 12.69
C HIS A 749 11.48 17.71 11.17
N LEU A 750 10.29 17.54 10.56
CA LEU A 750 10.15 17.44 9.09
C LEU A 750 10.53 18.75 8.36
N PRO A 751 9.93 19.92 8.65
CA PRO A 751 10.34 21.17 8.00
C PRO A 751 11.81 21.52 8.29
N LEU A 752 12.30 21.22 9.50
CA LEU A 752 13.72 21.36 9.85
C LEU A 752 14.62 20.49 8.96
N ALA A 753 14.26 19.23 8.74
CA ALA A 753 15.01 18.32 7.88
C ALA A 753 15.01 18.78 6.41
N LEU A 754 13.88 19.28 5.92
CA LEU A 754 13.80 19.86 4.58
C LEU A 754 14.72 21.09 4.43
N ILE A 755 14.73 22.00 5.40
CA ILE A 755 15.61 23.19 5.40
C ILE A 755 17.09 22.79 5.45
N GLY A 756 17.46 21.87 6.35
CA GLY A 756 18.85 21.39 6.46
C GLY A 756 19.33 20.64 5.21
N TRP A 757 18.45 19.88 4.56
CA TRP A 757 18.72 19.21 3.29
C TRP A 757 18.86 20.19 2.13
N LEU A 758 17.93 21.13 1.98
CA LEU A 758 17.99 22.18 0.95
C LEU A 758 19.27 23.02 1.05
N PHE A 759 19.73 23.34 2.27
CA PHE A 759 20.98 24.08 2.46
C PHE A 759 22.22 23.27 2.03
N ASP A 760 22.30 21.97 2.29
CA ASP A 760 23.40 21.14 1.79
C ASP A 760 23.33 20.95 0.26
N VAL A 761 22.11 20.88 -0.30
CA VAL A 761 21.86 20.83 -1.75
C VAL A 761 22.35 22.09 -2.46
N THR A 762 22.06 23.29 -1.93
CA THR A 762 22.48 24.57 -2.53
C THR A 762 23.97 24.83 -2.36
N ASN A 763 24.55 24.56 -1.19
CA ASN A 763 25.98 24.74 -0.89
C ASN A 763 26.89 23.66 -1.50
N GLY A 764 26.53 23.12 -2.67
CA GLY A 764 27.37 22.22 -3.45
C GLY A 764 27.61 20.83 -2.84
N ARG A 765 27.07 20.49 -1.66
CA ARG A 765 27.19 19.16 -1.03
C ARG A 765 26.22 18.16 -1.66
N ARG A 766 26.25 18.10 -2.99
CA ARG A 766 25.37 17.32 -3.89
C ARG A 766 25.51 15.80 -3.75
N TRP A 767 26.06 15.28 -2.66
CA TRP A 767 26.37 13.85 -2.51
C TRP A 767 25.14 12.97 -2.39
N LEU A 768 24.08 13.46 -1.71
CA LEU A 768 22.76 12.82 -1.72
C LEU A 768 22.00 13.07 -3.04
N ILE A 769 22.40 14.06 -3.84
CA ILE A 769 21.86 14.28 -5.18
C ILE A 769 22.51 13.32 -6.18
N LYS A 770 23.80 12.97 -6.04
CA LYS A 770 24.48 11.93 -6.85
C LYS A 770 23.76 10.58 -6.74
N TRP A 771 23.24 10.25 -5.54
CA TRP A 771 22.31 9.15 -5.28
C TRP A 771 21.06 9.23 -6.19
N CYS A 772 20.26 10.29 -6.05
CA CYS A 772 19.06 10.49 -6.89
C CYS A 772 19.38 10.70 -8.38
N SER A 773 20.63 11.02 -8.74
CA SER A 773 21.05 11.18 -10.13
C SER A 773 21.52 9.89 -10.80
N LEU A 774 21.79 8.80 -10.07
CA LEU A 774 21.99 7.48 -10.69
C LEU A 774 20.65 6.89 -11.16
N LEU A 775 19.53 7.32 -10.57
CA LEU A 775 18.19 7.18 -11.16
C LEU A 775 17.94 8.10 -12.40
N LYS A 776 18.98 8.67 -13.03
CA LYS A 776 18.86 9.34 -14.35
C LYS A 776 19.29 8.47 -15.54
N SER A 777 19.92 7.31 -15.33
CA SER A 777 20.20 6.37 -16.42
C SER A 777 18.94 5.56 -16.77
N ARG A 778 18.24 5.99 -17.84
CA ARG A 778 16.98 5.47 -18.41
C ARG A 778 15.71 5.83 -17.60
N PRO A 779 14.64 6.38 -18.24
CA PRO A 779 13.40 6.73 -17.54
C PRO A 779 12.54 5.55 -17.04
N GLN A 780 12.70 4.34 -17.59
CA GLN A 780 11.76 3.24 -17.38
C GLN A 780 11.83 2.58 -15.97
N THR A 781 12.94 2.72 -15.25
CA THR A 781 13.14 2.15 -13.89
C THR A 781 12.79 3.11 -12.76
N ARG A 782 12.33 4.33 -13.07
CA ARG A 782 12.53 5.50 -12.20
C ARG A 782 11.63 5.62 -10.97
N GLU A 783 10.55 4.83 -10.89
CA GLU A 783 9.55 4.92 -9.81
C GLU A 783 9.32 3.58 -9.05
N LYS A 784 9.82 2.44 -9.57
CA LYS A 784 9.32 1.11 -9.17
C LYS A 784 10.29 0.22 -8.36
N VAL A 785 11.53 0.66 -8.09
CA VAL A 785 12.63 -0.28 -7.73
C VAL A 785 13.05 -0.27 -6.25
N VAL A 786 12.63 0.70 -5.43
CA VAL A 786 13.04 0.76 -4.00
C VAL A 786 11.88 1.03 -3.04
N ALA A 787 11.04 2.05 -3.28
CA ALA A 787 9.88 2.35 -2.45
C ALA A 787 8.66 1.43 -2.70
N ASN A 788 8.72 0.62 -3.76
CA ASN A 788 7.59 -0.15 -4.30
C ASN A 788 7.71 -1.66 -4.01
N CYS A 789 8.77 -2.08 -3.32
CA CYS A 789 9.12 -3.49 -3.08
C CYS A 789 8.36 -4.17 -1.94
N LEU A 790 7.79 -3.39 -1.02
CA LEU A 790 6.96 -3.90 0.08
C LEU A 790 5.54 -3.34 -0.10
N ALA A 791 4.57 -4.25 -0.24
CA ALA A 791 3.16 -3.90 -0.33
C ALA A 791 2.67 -3.32 1.00
N HIS A 792 2.90 -4.08 2.08
CA HIS A 792 2.78 -3.65 3.46
C HIS A 792 3.81 -2.56 3.82
N LYS A 793 3.41 -1.61 4.67
CA LYS A 793 4.23 -0.45 5.07
C LYS A 793 3.91 -0.06 6.52
N GLU A 794 4.96 0.14 7.32
CA GLU A 794 4.86 0.49 8.73
C GLU A 794 5.83 1.62 9.10
N PHE A 795 5.47 2.46 10.07
CA PHE A 795 6.31 3.57 10.53
C PHE A 795 7.74 3.14 10.94
N ARG A 796 7.88 1.99 11.62
CA ARG A 796 9.19 1.45 12.05
C ARG A 796 10.10 0.99 10.91
N PHE A 797 9.60 0.85 9.67
CA PHE A 797 10.44 0.54 8.51
C PHE A 797 11.19 1.78 7.97
N LEU A 798 10.80 3.00 8.40
CA LEU A 798 11.57 4.22 8.17
C LEU A 798 12.66 4.44 9.24
N PHE A 799 12.61 3.73 10.37
CA PHE A 799 13.53 3.93 11.48
C PHE A 799 15.01 3.68 11.12
N PRO A 800 15.40 2.70 10.26
CA PRO A 800 16.79 2.56 9.81
C PRO A 800 17.34 3.73 8.96
N LEU A 801 16.53 4.76 8.66
CA LEU A 801 16.94 6.02 8.01
C LEU A 801 16.92 7.23 8.97
N PHE A 802 16.40 7.09 10.20
CA PHE A 802 16.31 8.18 11.18
C PHE A 802 17.61 8.96 11.44
N PRO A 803 18.80 8.33 11.52
CA PRO A 803 20.07 9.05 11.71
C PRO A 803 20.34 10.12 10.65
N LEU A 804 19.83 9.93 9.42
CA LEU A 804 19.95 10.93 8.35
C LEU A 804 18.90 12.04 8.49
N PHE A 805 17.65 11.69 8.86
CA PHE A 805 16.60 12.70 9.10
C PHE A 805 16.93 13.59 10.30
N MET A 806 17.44 13.04 11.40
CA MET A 806 17.85 13.79 12.58
C MET A 806 19.12 14.63 12.34
N TYR A 807 20.07 14.12 11.54
CA TYR A 807 21.17 14.95 11.02
C TYR A 807 20.65 16.17 10.26
N TYR A 808 19.74 15.98 9.29
CA TYR A 808 19.21 17.12 8.54
C TYR A 808 18.33 18.05 9.40
N ALA A 809 17.53 17.52 10.33
CA ALA A 809 16.70 18.33 11.23
C ALA A 809 17.56 19.22 12.15
N GLY A 810 18.59 18.66 12.79
CA GLY A 810 19.54 19.43 13.59
C GLY A 810 20.33 20.44 12.77
N ARG A 811 20.54 20.19 11.47
CA ARG A 811 21.13 21.17 10.55
C ARG A 811 20.19 22.29 10.15
N GLY A 812 18.90 22.03 9.96
CA GLY A 812 17.90 23.09 9.83
C GLY A 812 17.83 23.97 11.08
N LEU A 813 17.86 23.34 12.26
CA LEU A 813 17.83 24.03 13.55
C LEU A 813 19.08 24.90 13.78
N PHE A 814 20.27 24.40 13.41
CA PHE A 814 21.53 25.16 13.40
C PHE A 814 21.55 26.31 12.37
N LEU A 815 20.71 26.29 11.34
CA LEU A 815 20.62 27.41 10.39
C LEU A 815 19.68 28.50 10.90
N LEU A 816 18.56 28.11 11.51
CA LEU A 816 17.53 29.05 11.98
C LEU A 816 17.86 29.72 13.32
N HIS A 817 18.63 29.09 14.21
CA HIS A 817 19.03 29.60 15.54
C HIS A 817 17.89 30.13 16.46
N CYS A 818 16.62 29.83 16.13
CA CYS A 818 15.46 30.43 16.80
C CYS A 818 15.15 29.78 18.15
N ARG A 819 15.25 30.55 19.24
CA ARG A 819 14.96 30.07 20.61
C ARG A 819 13.53 29.58 20.79
N LEU A 820 12.54 30.29 20.23
CA LEU A 820 11.12 29.90 20.31
C LEU A 820 10.87 28.54 19.64
N LEU A 821 11.53 28.29 18.51
CA LEU A 821 11.45 27.02 17.79
C LEU A 821 12.03 25.86 18.59
N VAL A 822 13.11 26.08 19.36
CA VAL A 822 13.65 25.06 20.29
C VAL A 822 12.67 24.76 21.42
N ILE A 823 12.06 25.78 22.02
CA ILE A 823 11.09 25.61 23.11
C ILE A 823 9.88 24.80 22.60
N LEU A 824 9.34 25.16 21.43
CA LEU A 824 8.23 24.43 20.80
C LEU A 824 8.62 22.98 20.44
N LEU A 825 9.81 22.78 19.88
CA LEU A 825 10.33 21.46 19.51
C LEU A 825 10.40 20.53 20.74
N VAL A 826 10.97 21.01 21.85
CA VAL A 826 11.05 20.28 23.11
C VAL A 826 9.66 20.02 23.67
N ALA A 827 8.83 21.06 23.86
CA ALA A 827 7.53 20.94 24.51
C ALA A 827 6.59 19.95 23.80
N VAL A 828 6.44 20.08 22.47
CA VAL A 828 5.55 19.21 21.69
C VAL A 828 6.07 17.77 21.66
N ASN A 829 7.36 17.55 21.40
CA ASN A 829 7.89 16.18 21.34
C ASN A 829 7.89 15.49 22.70
N PHE A 830 8.20 16.19 23.80
CA PHE A 830 8.16 15.58 25.14
C PHE A 830 6.72 15.28 25.58
N ALA A 831 5.74 16.11 25.23
CA ALA A 831 4.33 15.83 25.48
C ALA A 831 3.86 14.58 24.70
N VAL A 832 4.17 14.49 23.41
CA VAL A 832 3.85 13.32 22.58
C VAL A 832 4.57 12.07 23.09
N ALA A 833 5.88 12.15 23.36
CA ALA A 833 6.67 11.03 23.89
C ALA A 833 6.11 10.53 25.23
N GLY A 834 5.83 11.43 26.18
CA GLY A 834 5.23 11.09 27.47
C GLY A 834 3.89 10.37 27.31
N TYR A 835 2.99 10.91 26.48
CA TYR A 835 1.71 10.26 26.18
C TYR A 835 1.89 8.88 25.54
N THR A 836 2.79 8.73 24.57
CA THR A 836 2.99 7.44 23.89
C THR A 836 3.72 6.41 24.73
N CYS A 837 4.66 6.79 25.60
CA CYS A 837 5.39 5.87 26.47
C CYS A 837 4.57 5.43 27.69
N LEU A 838 3.70 6.28 28.23
CA LEU A 838 2.97 6.04 29.48
C LEU A 838 1.49 5.68 29.31
N VAL A 839 0.81 6.19 28.26
CA VAL A 839 -0.67 6.17 28.21
C VAL A 839 -1.24 5.41 27.01
N HIS A 840 -0.73 5.66 25.80
CA HIS A 840 -1.30 5.09 24.57
C HIS A 840 -0.99 3.59 24.43
N GLN A 841 -2.02 2.74 24.42
CA GLN A 841 -1.90 1.27 24.33
C GLN A 841 -1.19 0.63 25.55
N GLN A 842 -1.48 1.12 26.76
CA GLN A 842 -1.01 0.50 28.01
C GLN A 842 -1.74 -0.80 28.39
N GLY A 843 -2.96 -1.00 27.85
CA GLY A 843 -3.86 -2.09 28.22
C GLY A 843 -3.25 -3.51 28.25
N PRO A 844 -2.45 -3.95 27.25
CA PRO A 844 -1.89 -5.29 27.25
C PRO A 844 -0.84 -5.54 28.34
N ASP A 845 0.06 -4.60 28.61
CA ASP A 845 1.05 -4.74 29.70
C ASP A 845 0.37 -4.61 31.07
N ALA A 846 -0.66 -3.76 31.19
CA ALA A 846 -1.50 -3.66 32.38
C ALA A 846 -2.30 -4.95 32.67
N LEU A 847 -2.88 -5.58 31.63
CA LEU A 847 -3.55 -6.89 31.70
C LEU A 847 -2.59 -7.96 32.21
N MET A 848 -1.42 -8.12 31.58
CA MET A 848 -0.45 -9.13 31.98
C MET A 848 0.13 -8.85 33.37
N SER A 849 0.27 -7.57 33.75
CA SER A 849 0.66 -7.16 35.12
C SER A 849 -0.45 -7.34 36.17
N LYS A 850 -1.72 -7.52 35.76
CA LYS A 850 -2.80 -7.94 36.64
C LYS A 850 -2.83 -9.47 36.78
N LEU A 851 -2.75 -10.20 35.67
CA LEU A 851 -2.70 -11.66 35.65
C LEU A 851 -1.49 -12.20 36.42
N ALA A 852 -0.30 -11.63 36.25
CA ALA A 852 0.89 -12.04 37.01
C ALA A 852 0.79 -11.76 38.52
N ARG A 853 0.04 -10.73 38.94
CA ARG A 853 -0.25 -10.50 40.37
C ARG A 853 -1.20 -11.55 40.93
N GLN A 854 -2.24 -11.92 40.17
CA GLN A 854 -3.13 -13.04 40.54
C GLN A 854 -2.36 -14.36 40.58
N ALA A 855 -1.41 -14.59 39.66
CA ALA A 855 -0.56 -15.77 39.63
C ALA A 855 0.30 -15.94 40.88
N ASN A 856 0.89 -14.85 41.37
CA ASN A 856 1.67 -14.85 42.60
C ASN A 856 0.79 -14.91 43.86
N ALA A 857 -0.42 -14.33 43.82
CA ALA A 857 -1.33 -14.34 44.97
C ALA A 857 -2.02 -15.69 45.20
N ALA A 858 -2.17 -16.50 44.14
CA ALA A 858 -2.82 -17.81 44.17
C ALA A 858 -1.85 -18.97 43.80
N ASN A 859 -0.53 -18.75 43.91
CA ASN A 859 0.54 -19.72 43.63
C ASN A 859 0.33 -20.60 42.38
N TRP A 860 0.04 -19.97 41.23
CA TRP A 860 -0.24 -20.72 39.98
C TRP A 860 0.91 -21.62 39.51
N ALA A 861 2.14 -21.40 39.99
CA ALA A 861 3.29 -22.25 39.71
C ALA A 861 3.18 -23.65 40.33
N ASP A 862 2.47 -23.78 41.46
CA ASP A 862 2.28 -25.04 42.19
C ASP A 862 0.97 -25.75 41.80
N MET A 863 0.13 -25.13 40.97
CA MET A 863 -1.17 -25.66 40.56
C MET A 863 -1.05 -26.65 39.39
N SER A 864 -1.60 -27.86 39.56
CA SER A 864 -1.69 -28.88 38.51
C SER A 864 -3.10 -29.48 38.43
N PRO A 865 -3.88 -29.23 37.36
CA PRO A 865 -3.58 -28.31 36.25
C PRO A 865 -3.60 -26.84 36.70
N GLY A 866 -2.74 -26.02 36.09
CA GLY A 866 -2.79 -24.58 36.21
C GLY A 866 -4.03 -23.96 35.54
N PRO A 867 -4.33 -22.67 35.81
CA PRO A 867 -5.50 -21.99 35.26
C PRO A 867 -5.47 -21.85 33.73
N SER A 868 -6.66 -21.70 33.17
CA SER A 868 -6.91 -21.48 31.74
C SER A 868 -7.31 -20.03 31.47
N ILE A 869 -6.66 -19.39 30.51
CA ILE A 869 -6.84 -17.99 30.13
C ILE A 869 -7.15 -17.95 28.63
N LEU A 870 -8.25 -17.28 28.25
CA LEU A 870 -8.62 -17.05 26.86
C LEU A 870 -8.57 -15.55 26.56
N VAL A 871 -7.87 -15.17 25.50
CA VAL A 871 -7.71 -13.77 25.09
C VAL A 871 -8.40 -13.55 23.74
N LEU A 872 -9.62 -13.01 23.80
CA LEU A 872 -10.46 -12.62 22.67
C LEU A 872 -10.15 -11.17 22.28
N MET A 873 -8.89 -10.96 21.90
CA MET A 873 -8.37 -9.72 21.33
C MET A 873 -7.67 -10.11 20.01
N PRO A 874 -7.38 -9.15 19.09
CA PRO A 874 -6.72 -9.49 17.84
C PRO A 874 -5.42 -10.26 18.07
N CYS A 875 -5.15 -11.21 17.18
CA CYS A 875 -3.97 -12.07 17.26
C CYS A 875 -2.69 -11.29 17.60
N HIS A 876 -1.89 -11.84 18.51
CA HIS A 876 -0.60 -11.28 18.96
C HIS A 876 -0.63 -9.86 19.58
N SER A 877 -1.80 -9.21 19.74
CA SER A 877 -1.93 -7.88 20.38
C SER A 877 -1.63 -7.87 21.88
N THR A 878 -1.72 -9.03 22.53
CA THR A 878 -1.39 -9.24 23.95
C THR A 878 -0.10 -10.05 24.09
N PRO A 879 0.82 -9.69 25.00
CA PRO A 879 1.97 -10.53 25.33
C PRO A 879 1.55 -11.90 25.85
N HIS A 880 2.46 -12.88 25.79
CA HIS A 880 2.17 -14.27 26.15
C HIS A 880 2.95 -14.69 27.42
N LEU A 881 3.21 -15.99 27.63
CA LEU A 881 3.70 -16.51 28.92
C LEU A 881 5.02 -15.90 29.41
N SER A 882 5.86 -15.33 28.56
CA SER A 882 7.04 -14.55 28.97
C SER A 882 6.72 -13.35 29.88
N TYR A 883 5.52 -12.78 29.77
CA TYR A 883 5.04 -11.68 30.62
C TYR A 883 4.28 -12.15 31.87
N LEU A 884 4.04 -13.46 32.05
CA LEU A 884 3.60 -14.07 33.31
C LEU A 884 4.78 -14.71 34.06
N HIS A 885 5.67 -15.37 33.33
CA HIS A 885 6.70 -16.30 33.82
C HIS A 885 6.13 -17.46 34.65
N VAL A 886 4.96 -17.99 34.27
CA VAL A 886 4.36 -19.20 34.86
C VAL A 886 3.81 -20.09 33.74
N ASN A 887 3.96 -21.40 33.87
CA ASN A 887 3.51 -22.37 32.86
C ASN A 887 2.00 -22.67 32.98
N VAL A 888 1.17 -21.75 32.48
CA VAL A 888 -0.30 -21.84 32.50
C VAL A 888 -0.87 -21.91 31.08
N SER A 889 -2.12 -22.35 30.93
CA SER A 889 -2.76 -22.42 29.62
C SER A 889 -3.28 -21.04 29.19
N LEU A 890 -2.73 -20.48 28.13
CA LEU A 890 -3.14 -19.19 27.56
C LEU A 890 -3.41 -19.36 26.06
N ARG A 891 -4.67 -19.18 25.62
CA ARG A 891 -5.07 -19.21 24.21
C ARG A 891 -5.33 -17.79 23.69
N LEU A 892 -4.73 -17.49 22.54
CA LEU A 892 -5.05 -16.34 21.68
C LEU A 892 -5.82 -16.83 20.44
N LEU A 893 -6.47 -15.92 19.73
CA LEU A 893 -6.93 -16.16 18.36
C LEU A 893 -5.71 -16.22 17.42
N SER A 894 -5.68 -17.21 16.54
CA SER A 894 -4.67 -17.36 15.48
C SER A 894 -5.03 -16.54 14.22
N CYS A 895 -4.00 -16.06 13.54
CA CYS A 895 -4.09 -15.35 12.24
C CYS A 895 -2.81 -15.63 11.42
N ASP A 896 -2.29 -16.85 11.53
CA ASP A 896 -1.16 -17.29 10.72
C ASP A 896 -1.58 -17.19 9.24
N PRO A 897 -0.71 -16.68 8.32
CA PRO A 897 -1.07 -16.49 6.93
C PRO A 897 -1.24 -17.83 6.20
N ASP A 898 -1.71 -17.80 4.95
CA ASP A 898 -1.78 -19.01 4.12
C ASP A 898 -0.38 -19.57 3.84
N LEU A 899 -0.08 -20.68 4.54
CA LEU A 899 1.17 -21.43 4.47
C LEU A 899 0.98 -22.80 3.79
N SER A 900 -0.13 -23.01 3.08
CA SER A 900 -0.41 -24.24 2.32
C SER A 900 0.77 -24.68 1.44
N ALA A 901 1.34 -23.74 0.69
CA ALA A 901 2.52 -23.94 -0.16
C ALA A 901 3.84 -24.26 0.60
N TRP A 902 3.89 -24.06 1.91
CA TRP A 902 5.04 -24.40 2.77
C TRP A 902 4.84 -25.73 3.51
N HIS A 903 3.59 -26.17 3.69
CA HIS A 903 3.21 -27.41 4.36
C HIS A 903 2.76 -28.53 3.41
N ASN A 904 2.64 -28.24 2.11
CA ASN A 904 2.05 -29.12 1.09
C ASN A 904 0.60 -29.55 1.41
N THR A 905 -0.18 -28.65 2.02
CA THR A 905 -1.61 -28.83 2.29
C THR A 905 -2.47 -28.12 1.23
N ASP A 906 -3.75 -28.48 1.10
CA ASP A 906 -4.67 -27.81 0.16
C ASP A 906 -4.95 -26.37 0.63
N PRO A 907 -4.72 -25.32 -0.19
CA PRO A 907 -5.08 -23.95 0.15
C PRO A 907 -6.56 -23.75 0.51
N ARG A 908 -7.47 -24.62 0.04
CA ARG A 908 -8.90 -24.60 0.39
C ARG A 908 -9.17 -25.00 1.85
N ALA A 909 -8.22 -25.60 2.54
CA ALA A 909 -8.29 -25.90 3.98
C ALA A 909 -7.80 -24.73 4.85
N TYR A 910 -7.26 -23.65 4.27
CA TYR A 910 -6.83 -22.48 5.02
C TYR A 910 -8.01 -21.76 5.68
N VAL A 911 -7.85 -21.42 6.96
CA VAL A 911 -8.84 -20.71 7.77
C VAL A 911 -8.12 -19.71 8.66
N ASP A 912 -8.46 -18.43 8.52
CA ASP A 912 -8.12 -17.42 9.52
C ASP A 912 -9.15 -17.51 10.67
N GLU A 913 -8.69 -17.90 11.86
CA GLU A 913 -9.53 -18.07 13.05
C GLU A 913 -10.00 -16.73 13.63
N ALA A 914 -9.13 -15.72 13.62
CA ALA A 914 -9.45 -14.39 14.11
C ALA A 914 -10.51 -13.71 13.22
N ASP A 915 -10.40 -13.79 11.89
CA ASP A 915 -11.41 -13.26 10.98
C ASP A 915 -12.76 -13.95 11.18
N LYS A 916 -12.80 -15.29 11.28
CA LYS A 916 -14.06 -16.01 11.60
C LYS A 916 -14.64 -15.66 12.96
N PHE A 917 -13.80 -15.45 13.98
CA PHE A 917 -14.27 -15.00 15.30
C PHE A 917 -14.88 -13.60 15.22
N TYR A 918 -14.28 -12.67 14.47
CA TYR A 918 -14.83 -11.31 14.32
C TYR A 918 -15.97 -11.20 13.29
N GLU A 919 -16.29 -12.27 12.57
CA GLU A 919 -17.47 -12.38 11.68
C GLU A 919 -18.73 -12.81 12.46
N ASP A 920 -18.64 -13.88 13.27
CA ASP A 920 -19.66 -14.22 14.28
C ASP A 920 -19.01 -14.72 15.58
N PRO A 921 -18.81 -13.82 16.57
CA PRO A 921 -18.26 -14.19 17.87
C PRO A 921 -19.13 -15.19 18.64
N THR A 922 -20.46 -15.13 18.47
CA THR A 922 -21.41 -15.92 19.27
C THR A 922 -21.49 -17.36 18.76
N HIS A 923 -21.49 -17.54 17.44
CA HIS A 923 -21.34 -18.86 16.83
C HIS A 923 -19.96 -19.46 17.16
N TRP A 924 -18.87 -18.71 16.94
CA TRP A 924 -17.50 -19.19 17.22
C TRP A 924 -17.34 -19.65 18.67
N LEU A 925 -17.86 -18.88 19.64
CA LEU A 925 -17.82 -19.22 21.06
C LEU A 925 -18.61 -20.49 21.39
N ASN A 926 -19.77 -20.70 20.77
CA ASN A 926 -20.54 -21.92 20.96
C ASN A 926 -19.91 -23.15 20.27
N SER A 927 -19.26 -22.99 19.11
CA SER A 927 -18.52 -24.07 18.45
C SER A 927 -17.25 -24.48 19.22
N ASN A 928 -16.51 -23.52 19.78
CA ASN A 928 -15.25 -23.77 20.48
C ASN A 928 -15.43 -24.19 21.95
N TYR A 929 -16.51 -23.74 22.58
CA TYR A 929 -16.79 -23.97 24.00
C TYR A 929 -18.26 -24.38 24.20
N PRO A 930 -18.66 -25.55 23.67
CA PRO A 930 -20.01 -26.08 23.80
C PRO A 930 -20.33 -26.45 25.26
N SER A 931 -21.63 -26.59 25.56
CA SER A 931 -22.12 -26.97 26.89
C SER A 931 -21.52 -28.31 27.34
N GLY A 932 -20.79 -28.29 28.47
CA GLY A 932 -20.06 -29.45 29.00
C GLY A 932 -18.56 -29.47 28.71
N HIS A 933 -18.04 -28.59 27.85
CA HIS A 933 -16.60 -28.40 27.70
C HIS A 933 -16.00 -27.68 28.93
N THR A 934 -14.72 -27.93 29.23
CA THR A 934 -13.98 -27.15 30.25
C THR A 934 -13.88 -25.69 29.81
N LEU A 935 -14.29 -24.78 30.70
CA LEU A 935 -14.29 -23.35 30.42
C LEU A 935 -12.94 -22.70 30.81
N PRO A 936 -12.52 -21.62 30.12
CA PRO A 936 -11.49 -20.71 30.61
C PRO A 936 -11.83 -20.18 32.01
N GLN A 937 -10.88 -20.14 32.94
CA GLN A 937 -11.09 -19.50 34.24
C GLN A 937 -11.12 -17.97 34.13
N TYR A 938 -10.39 -17.42 33.14
CA TYR A 938 -10.37 -15.99 32.81
C TYR A 938 -10.57 -15.79 31.31
N ILE A 939 -11.46 -14.87 30.92
CA ILE A 939 -11.53 -14.34 29.56
C ILE A 939 -11.14 -12.86 29.57
N ALA A 940 -10.20 -12.47 28.70
CA ALA A 940 -9.84 -11.08 28.44
C ALA A 940 -10.29 -10.68 27.03
N MET A 941 -11.00 -9.56 26.88
CA MET A 941 -11.53 -9.08 25.60
C MET A 941 -11.61 -7.55 25.56
N PHE A 942 -11.60 -6.94 24.37
CA PHE A 942 -11.92 -5.50 24.25
C PHE A 942 -13.41 -5.25 24.56
N THR A 943 -13.75 -4.15 25.25
CA THR A 943 -15.14 -3.81 25.63
C THR A 943 -16.12 -3.74 24.46
N GLU A 944 -15.64 -3.39 23.27
CA GLU A 944 -16.40 -3.44 22.01
C GLU A 944 -17.08 -4.80 21.78
N LEU A 945 -16.46 -5.92 22.15
CA LEU A 945 -17.03 -7.25 21.89
C LEU A 945 -18.34 -7.53 22.65
N THR A 946 -18.61 -6.81 23.74
CA THR A 946 -19.88 -6.86 24.47
C THR A 946 -20.79 -5.66 24.19
N GLN A 947 -20.23 -4.54 23.71
CA GLN A 947 -20.94 -3.27 23.47
C GLN A 947 -21.42 -3.10 22.01
N ASN A 948 -20.90 -3.88 21.07
CA ASN A 948 -21.24 -3.77 19.66
C ASN A 948 -22.70 -4.14 19.38
N ALA A 949 -23.36 -3.38 18.52
CA ALA A 949 -24.80 -3.50 18.26
C ALA A 949 -25.20 -4.80 17.53
N ASP A 950 -24.32 -5.37 16.69
CA ASP A 950 -24.68 -6.48 15.81
C ASP A 950 -24.58 -7.84 16.52
N TYR A 951 -23.61 -8.01 17.43
CA TYR A 951 -23.33 -9.29 18.13
C TYR A 951 -23.09 -9.18 19.64
N GLY A 952 -22.90 -7.98 20.21
CA GLY A 952 -22.48 -7.80 21.59
C GLY A 952 -23.47 -8.32 22.64
N GLN A 953 -24.77 -8.31 22.30
CA GLN A 953 -25.81 -8.93 23.13
C GLN A 953 -25.63 -10.46 23.22
N GLY A 954 -25.29 -11.12 22.12
CA GLY A 954 -25.06 -12.58 22.07
C GLY A 954 -23.85 -13.00 22.89
N VAL A 955 -22.74 -12.25 22.77
CA VAL A 955 -21.53 -12.45 23.61
C VAL A 955 -21.84 -12.23 25.09
N THR A 956 -22.60 -11.18 25.42
CA THR A 956 -23.00 -10.89 26.81
C THR A 956 -23.88 -11.98 27.41
N GLN A 957 -24.88 -12.47 26.65
CA GLN A 957 -25.72 -13.61 27.06
C GLN A 957 -24.90 -14.90 27.21
N TRP A 958 -23.94 -15.15 26.31
CA TRP A 958 -23.05 -16.33 26.36
C TRP A 958 -22.22 -16.35 27.66
N LEU A 959 -21.70 -15.19 28.09
CA LEU A 959 -20.94 -15.02 29.33
C LEU A 959 -21.82 -15.24 30.57
N GLN A 960 -22.99 -14.61 30.60
CA GLN A 960 -23.96 -14.72 31.71
C GLN A 960 -24.43 -16.18 31.88
N ALA A 961 -24.80 -16.86 30.80
CA ALA A 961 -25.24 -18.26 30.81
C ALA A 961 -24.14 -19.27 31.22
N ARG A 962 -22.88 -18.83 31.32
CA ARG A 962 -21.72 -19.64 31.72
C ARG A 962 -21.06 -19.14 33.02
N ASN A 963 -21.80 -18.35 33.82
CA ASN A 963 -21.38 -17.87 35.15
C ASN A 963 -20.05 -17.07 35.14
N TYR A 964 -19.80 -16.27 34.09
CA TYR A 964 -18.81 -15.20 34.16
C TYR A 964 -19.47 -13.95 34.75
N SER A 965 -18.89 -13.39 35.82
CA SER A 965 -19.45 -12.23 36.52
C SER A 965 -18.41 -11.15 36.81
N THR A 966 -18.88 -9.91 36.95
CA THR A 966 -18.10 -8.72 37.36
C THR A 966 -16.75 -8.57 36.62
N CYS A 967 -16.81 -8.44 35.30
CA CYS A 967 -15.64 -8.14 34.49
C CYS A 967 -14.99 -6.83 34.96
N THR A 968 -13.69 -6.83 35.24
CA THR A 968 -12.97 -5.57 35.52
C THR A 968 -12.48 -4.96 34.22
N GLU A 969 -12.71 -3.67 34.02
CA GLU A 969 -12.13 -2.93 32.90
C GLU A 969 -10.69 -2.51 33.19
N ILE A 970 -9.87 -2.46 32.13
CA ILE A 970 -8.49 -1.99 32.11
C ILE A 970 -8.36 -0.99 30.96
N PHE A 971 -7.95 0.24 31.23
CA PHE A 971 -7.77 1.26 30.20
C PHE A 971 -6.70 0.83 29.16
N HIS A 972 -7.03 0.99 27.88
CA HIS A 972 -6.13 0.71 26.76
C HIS A 972 -5.62 1.98 26.08
N SER A 973 -6.50 2.83 25.55
CA SER A 973 -6.13 4.03 24.78
C SER A 973 -7.31 4.98 24.56
N HIS A 974 -7.07 6.30 24.56
CA HIS A 974 -8.07 7.29 24.12
C HIS A 974 -8.25 7.31 22.59
N VAL A 975 -7.23 6.90 21.84
CA VAL A 975 -7.21 6.91 20.37
C VAL A 975 -7.08 5.47 19.88
N VAL A 976 -8.10 5.02 19.14
CA VAL A 976 -8.25 3.63 18.69
C VAL A 976 -7.83 3.54 17.22
N SER A 977 -6.87 2.66 16.92
CA SER A 977 -6.23 2.56 15.61
C SER A 977 -6.90 1.59 14.63
N HIS A 978 -7.77 0.70 15.12
CA HIS A 978 -8.40 -0.35 14.31
C HIS A 978 -9.78 -0.72 14.84
N ARG A 979 -10.70 -1.17 13.97
CA ARG A 979 -12.09 -1.52 14.33
C ARG A 979 -12.24 -2.68 15.32
N ARG A 980 -11.19 -3.50 15.49
CA ARG A 980 -11.15 -4.61 16.46
C ARG A 980 -10.49 -4.23 17.80
N HIS A 981 -10.15 -2.96 17.99
CA HIS A 981 -9.63 -2.42 19.26
C HIS A 981 -10.71 -1.58 19.94
N SER A 982 -10.61 -1.39 21.26
CA SER A 982 -11.50 -0.51 22.02
C SER A 982 -10.73 0.30 23.06
N GLY A 983 -11.40 1.25 23.70
CA GLY A 983 -10.80 2.10 24.74
C GLY A 983 -10.40 1.35 26.01
N HIS A 984 -11.07 0.22 26.30
CA HIS A 984 -10.87 -0.60 27.49
C HIS A 984 -10.84 -2.10 27.17
N ILE A 985 -10.20 -2.87 28.05
CA ILE A 985 -10.15 -4.34 28.03
C ILE A 985 -10.91 -4.86 29.25
N SER A 986 -11.96 -5.64 29.03
CA SER A 986 -12.70 -6.37 30.07
C SER A 986 -11.97 -7.67 30.41
N VAL A 987 -11.79 -7.92 31.72
CA VAL A 987 -11.27 -9.19 32.25
C VAL A 987 -12.35 -9.84 33.11
N CYS A 988 -12.96 -10.90 32.59
CA CYS A 988 -14.08 -11.62 33.18
C CYS A 988 -13.61 -12.95 33.79
N PRO A 989 -13.63 -13.10 35.12
CA PRO A 989 -13.40 -14.39 35.78
C PRO A 989 -14.67 -15.26 35.76
N THR A 990 -14.50 -16.56 36.00
CA THR A 990 -15.62 -17.45 36.37
C THR A 990 -16.00 -17.28 37.85
N HIS A 991 -17.25 -17.56 38.20
CA HIS A 991 -17.84 -17.24 39.51
C HIS A 991 -17.17 -17.87 40.75
N HIS A 992 -16.25 -18.83 40.57
CA HIS A 992 -15.48 -19.48 41.64
C HIS A 992 -14.09 -18.88 41.87
N THR A 993 -13.66 -17.90 41.07
CA THR A 993 -12.33 -17.27 41.16
C THR A 993 -12.44 -15.75 41.38
N PRO A 994 -12.41 -15.25 42.63
CA PRO A 994 -12.41 -13.81 42.88
C PRO A 994 -11.10 -13.17 42.37
N ILE A 995 -11.24 -12.12 41.59
CA ILE A 995 -10.13 -11.19 41.29
C ILE A 995 -10.01 -10.25 42.49
N HIS A 996 -8.89 -10.31 43.21
CA HIS A 996 -8.63 -9.36 44.29
C HIS A 996 -8.31 -7.97 43.71
N SER A 997 -9.28 -7.06 43.80
CA SER A 997 -9.07 -5.64 43.55
C SER A 997 -8.21 -5.02 44.66
N PRO A 998 -7.19 -4.21 44.34
CA PRO A 998 -6.56 -3.33 45.34
C PRO A 998 -7.55 -2.22 45.74
N PRO A 999 -7.45 -1.68 46.97
CA PRO A 999 -8.29 -0.57 47.40
C PRO A 999 -8.02 0.70 46.58
N GLU A 1000 -9.07 1.37 46.13
CA GLU A 1000 -8.97 2.60 45.33
C GLU A 1000 -8.45 3.77 46.17
N SER A 1001 -7.19 4.16 45.99
CA SER A 1001 -6.69 5.46 46.49
C SER A 1001 -5.43 5.95 45.77
N SER A 1002 -5.54 7.15 45.19
CA SER A 1002 -4.46 8.02 44.69
C SER A 1002 -3.59 7.53 43.51
N ALA A 1003 -2.98 8.49 42.81
CA ALA A 1003 -2.06 8.27 41.70
C ALA A 1003 -0.72 7.68 42.19
N PRO A 1004 0.04 6.96 41.33
CA PRO A 1004 1.29 6.32 41.72
C PRO A 1004 2.38 7.34 42.10
N SER A 1005 2.52 7.58 43.40
CA SER A 1005 3.72 8.19 43.98
C SER A 1005 4.87 7.19 43.93
N VAL A 1006 6.09 7.67 43.64
CA VAL A 1006 7.28 6.82 43.54
C VAL A 1006 7.68 6.35 44.94
N PRO A 1007 7.68 5.03 45.24
CA PRO A 1007 8.19 4.54 46.51
C PRO A 1007 9.72 4.65 46.52
N PRO A 1008 10.34 5.11 47.63
CA PRO A 1008 11.80 5.10 47.75
C PRO A 1008 12.33 3.66 47.80
N MET A 1009 13.50 3.42 47.22
CA MET A 1009 14.18 2.12 47.29
C MET A 1009 14.69 1.83 48.72
N THR A 1010 13.92 1.09 49.52
CA THR A 1010 14.43 0.39 50.70
C THR A 1010 14.79 -1.05 50.33
N ILE A 1011 16.09 -1.36 50.32
CA ILE A 1011 16.59 -2.71 50.05
C ILE A 1011 16.39 -3.59 51.28
N SER A 1012 15.40 -4.48 51.25
CA SER A 1012 15.21 -5.54 52.25
C SER A 1012 16.00 -6.80 51.85
N VAL A 1013 17.06 -7.10 52.61
CA VAL A 1013 17.84 -8.34 52.44
C VAL A 1013 17.31 -9.42 53.40
N PRO A 1014 16.78 -10.56 52.92
CA PRO A 1014 16.43 -11.68 53.80
C PRO A 1014 17.70 -12.35 54.32
N ARG A 1015 17.88 -12.42 55.65
CA ARG A 1015 18.96 -13.18 56.29
C ARG A 1015 18.50 -14.60 56.58
N GLY A 1016 19.22 -15.60 56.05
CA GLY A 1016 18.86 -17.03 56.16
C GLY A 1016 20.01 -18.02 56.40
N VAL A 1017 21.26 -17.55 56.58
CA VAL A 1017 22.40 -18.39 57.03
C VAL A 1017 23.23 -17.60 58.05
N ALA A 1018 23.83 -18.28 59.03
CA ALA A 1018 24.43 -17.68 60.23
C ALA A 1018 25.97 -17.83 60.32
N ARG A 1019 26.56 -17.14 61.32
CA ARG A 1019 27.99 -17.11 61.73
C ARG A 1019 28.88 -16.28 60.77
N VAL A 1020 29.80 -15.40 61.22
CA VAL A 1020 30.42 -15.25 62.56
C VAL A 1020 30.99 -13.83 62.84
N PHE A 1021 31.24 -13.50 64.12
CA PHE A 1021 31.98 -12.37 64.75
C PHE A 1021 31.56 -10.87 64.64
N HIS A 1022 31.18 -10.35 65.83
CA HIS A 1022 31.45 -9.02 66.46
C HIS A 1022 31.05 -7.65 65.83
N ALA A 1023 31.02 -6.65 66.73
CA ALA A 1023 30.63 -5.23 66.62
C ALA A 1023 31.44 -4.45 67.73
N PRO A 1024 31.19 -3.18 68.14
CA PRO A 1024 30.26 -2.10 67.68
C PRO A 1024 31.02 -0.71 67.60
N PRO A 1025 30.53 0.47 68.09
CA PRO A 1025 29.37 1.33 67.71
C PRO A 1025 29.73 2.80 67.32
N SER A 1026 28.68 3.65 67.16
CA SER A 1026 28.60 5.13 67.23
C SER A 1026 28.53 5.92 65.90
N GLY A 1027 27.76 7.03 65.78
CA GLY A 1027 26.79 7.62 66.73
C GLY A 1027 26.00 8.85 66.19
N TYR A 1028 24.89 9.19 66.86
CA TYR A 1028 24.09 10.44 66.90
C TYR A 1028 24.12 11.50 65.76
N PHE A 1029 22.95 11.95 65.29
CA PHE A 1029 22.25 13.16 65.83
C PHE A 1029 20.77 13.26 65.38
N SER A 1030 20.05 14.34 65.74
CA SER A 1030 18.58 14.48 65.71
C SER A 1030 18.12 15.98 65.64
N ILE A 1031 16.79 16.27 65.75
CA ILE A 1031 16.16 17.59 66.07
C ILE A 1031 16.18 18.64 64.91
N ARG A 1032 15.24 19.59 64.64
CA ARG A 1032 13.83 20.01 64.96
C ARG A 1032 13.44 21.16 63.94
N VAL A 1033 12.23 21.73 63.76
CA VAL A 1033 10.78 21.39 63.86
C VAL A 1033 9.95 22.61 63.29
N ALA A 1034 8.60 22.61 63.35
CA ALA A 1034 7.62 23.67 62.97
C ALA A 1034 7.30 23.82 61.44
N LEU A 1035 6.06 23.97 60.93
CA LEU A 1035 4.78 24.67 61.29
C LEU A 1035 4.75 26.16 60.86
N PRO A 1036 3.57 26.83 60.65
CA PRO A 1036 2.15 26.37 60.64
C PRO A 1036 1.24 26.96 59.49
N TYR A 1037 -0.09 26.79 59.62
CA TYR A 1037 -1.23 27.60 59.10
C TYR A 1037 -1.99 27.30 57.77
N SER A 1038 -3.32 27.26 57.93
CA SER A 1038 -4.43 27.65 57.01
C SER A 1038 -5.44 28.49 57.85
N PRO A 1039 -6.54 29.14 57.34
CA PRO A 1039 -7.75 28.44 56.86
C PRO A 1039 -8.70 29.22 55.87
N SER A 1040 -9.87 28.64 55.55
CA SER A 1040 -11.16 29.31 55.17
C SER A 1040 -11.27 30.14 53.86
N SER A 1041 -12.45 30.35 53.20
CA SER A 1041 -13.80 29.72 53.29
C SER A 1041 -14.73 30.07 52.10
N SER A 1042 -15.83 29.30 51.96
CA SER A 1042 -17.22 29.71 51.58
C SER A 1042 -17.63 30.19 50.16
N ARG A 1043 -18.54 29.40 49.55
CA ARG A 1043 -19.83 29.75 48.87
C ARG A 1043 -19.88 30.82 47.75
N THR A 1044 -20.43 30.43 46.58
CA THR A 1044 -21.78 30.84 46.08
C THR A 1044 -22.18 30.07 44.80
N SER A 1045 -23.39 30.30 44.28
CA SER A 1045 -24.05 29.55 43.19
C SER A 1045 -24.73 30.49 42.19
N CYS A 1046 -24.86 30.11 40.91
CA CYS A 1046 -26.17 30.16 40.22
C CYS A 1046 -26.25 29.42 38.87
N MET A 1047 -27.43 28.80 38.65
CA MET A 1047 -28.25 28.59 37.44
C MET A 1047 -27.68 28.25 36.03
N ARG A 1048 -28.58 27.62 35.25
CA ARG A 1048 -28.47 27.25 33.83
C ARG A 1048 -29.00 28.39 32.94
N ALA A 1049 -28.60 28.34 31.67
CA ALA A 1049 -29.49 28.54 30.51
C ALA A 1049 -29.38 27.28 29.64
#